data_AF-A0AAV7AFT1-F1
#
_entry.id   AF-A0AAV7AFT1-F1
#
_cell.length_a   1.000
_cell.length_b   1.000
_cell.length_c   1.000
_cell.angle_alpha   90.00
_cell.angle_beta   90.00
_cell.angle_gamma   90.00
#
_symmetry.space_group_name_H-M   'P 1'
#
loop_
_entity.id
_entity.type
_entity.pdbx_description
1 polymer ?
#
loop_
_entity_poly.entity_id
_entity_poly.type
_entity_poly.pdbx_seq_one_letter_code
_entity_poly.pdbx_strand_id
1 'polypeptide(L)'
;MELRIETQKQTLSARDESIKKLLEMLQSKGLPSKGMEEENEKTRRMVEAESQLNHLEVLLDQKDKENIHLREELHRRNQLQSESAKTKALQTVIEMKDTKIASLERNIRDLEDEIQIIKTNGVLNTEDREEEIKQMEVYKSHSKFMKSKIDQLKLELSKKESELLALQTKLETLGNQNSDCKQHIEVLKESLTAKEQRAAILQTEVDALRLRLEEKESFLNKKTKQLQDLTEEKGTLAGEIRDMKDMLEVKERKINVLQKKIENLQEQLRDKDKQLGNLKDRVKSLQTDSSNTDTALATLEEALSEKERIIERLKEQRERDDRERLEEIENYKKENKDLKEKVNSLQAELTEKETSLIDLKEHASTLASSGMKRDSKLKSLEMAIEQKKEECSKLEAQLKKQAEQLFNQMYNPTPVGRNEKQGVSFLCGYAHEAEEEARMNPELGDRLKQLDKEVSYYRDECGKAQAEVDRLLQILKEVENEKNDKDKQIAELESYGIMKDQNKKSANLKHNQQMEKKKNPDDPRRREDIMPDNSQHLQMDDLMNALEKTRQELDSTKARLSSTQQSLAEKEAHLNNLMIDRRKQLEEILEMKQQALLAAISEKDANIALLELSASKKKKTQEEVIALKREKDRLVHQLKQQTQNRMKLIADNYEDDHHHHHHHHHHHHHRSPGRMLSSHRPTPDQDDEEGIWA
;
A
#
# COMPACT_ATOMS: atom_id res chain seq x y z
N MET A 1 -65.67 -12.24 0.86
CA MET A 1 -67.07 -11.73 0.79
C MET A 1 -67.98 -12.77 0.15
N GLU A 2 -67.56 -13.43 -0.94
CA GLU A 2 -68.26 -14.57 -1.56
C GLU A 2 -68.48 -15.77 -0.61
N LEU A 3 -67.47 -16.12 0.20
CA LEU A 3 -67.62 -17.16 1.23
C LEU A 3 -68.71 -16.86 2.28
N ARG A 4 -69.05 -15.58 2.49
CA ARG A 4 -70.09 -15.14 3.44
C ARG A 4 -71.50 -15.17 2.81
N ILE A 5 -71.57 -14.98 1.50
CA ILE A 5 -72.81 -15.08 0.71
C ILE A 5 -73.21 -16.57 0.57
N GLU A 6 -72.23 -17.46 0.42
CA GLU A 6 -72.47 -18.90 0.33
C GLU A 6 -73.00 -19.48 1.66
N THR A 7 -72.46 -19.01 2.81
CA THR A 7 -72.98 -19.41 4.13
C THR A 7 -74.39 -18.88 4.39
N GLN A 8 -74.72 -17.70 3.87
CA GLN A 8 -76.08 -17.14 3.98
C GLN A 8 -77.09 -17.83 3.05
N LYS A 9 -76.67 -18.34 1.87
CA LYS A 9 -77.50 -19.18 0.99
C LYS A 9 -77.84 -20.54 1.59
N GLN A 10 -76.86 -21.22 2.21
CA GLN A 10 -77.09 -22.51 2.86
C GLN A 10 -78.02 -22.40 4.08
N THR A 11 -77.97 -21.27 4.80
CA THR A 11 -78.86 -21.02 5.96
C THR A 11 -80.31 -20.72 5.53
N LEU A 12 -80.54 -20.14 4.35
CA LEU A 12 -81.87 -19.94 3.78
C LEU A 12 -82.47 -21.25 3.24
N SER A 13 -81.67 -22.09 2.57
CA SER A 13 -82.12 -23.42 2.10
C SER A 13 -82.54 -24.34 3.24
N ALA A 14 -81.84 -24.28 4.38
CA ALA A 14 -82.20 -25.06 5.58
C ALA A 14 -83.49 -24.57 6.27
N ARG A 15 -83.90 -23.31 6.04
CA ARG A 15 -85.16 -22.76 6.58
C ARG A 15 -86.36 -23.13 5.69
N ASP A 16 -86.18 -23.18 4.37
CA ASP A 16 -87.23 -23.58 3.42
C ASP A 16 -87.59 -25.07 3.53
N GLU A 17 -86.62 -25.95 3.83
CA GLU A 17 -86.89 -27.37 4.10
C GLU A 17 -87.63 -27.62 5.42
N SER A 18 -87.45 -26.74 6.41
CA SER A 18 -88.14 -26.83 7.71
C SER A 18 -89.62 -26.41 7.60
N ILE A 19 -89.93 -25.44 6.73
CA ILE A 19 -91.31 -25.02 6.42
C ILE A 19 -92.06 -26.10 5.62
N LYS A 20 -91.37 -26.80 4.71
CA LYS A 20 -91.94 -27.92 3.95
C LYS A 20 -92.35 -29.11 4.84
N LYS A 21 -91.55 -29.43 5.87
CA LYS A 21 -91.87 -30.50 6.86
C LYS A 21 -93.03 -30.16 7.81
N LEU A 22 -93.29 -28.88 8.08
CA LEU A 22 -94.44 -28.45 8.90
C LEU A 22 -95.76 -28.47 8.13
N LEU A 23 -95.74 -28.29 6.81
CA LEU A 23 -96.94 -28.35 5.96
C LEU A 23 -97.38 -29.80 5.63
N GLU A 24 -96.46 -30.75 5.56
CA GLU A 24 -96.78 -32.19 5.38
C GLU A 24 -97.34 -32.85 6.66
N MET A 25 -96.99 -32.35 7.85
CA MET A 25 -97.48 -32.88 9.14
C MET A 25 -98.87 -32.35 9.55
N LEU A 26 -99.45 -31.41 8.79
CA LEU A 26 -100.78 -30.81 9.04
C LEU A 26 -101.90 -31.33 8.11
N GLN A 27 -101.61 -32.27 7.21
CA GLN A 27 -102.63 -32.91 6.36
C GLN A 27 -102.81 -34.40 6.71
N SER A 28 -103.66 -34.64 7.71
CA SER A 28 -104.68 -35.70 7.75
C SER A 28 -104.36 -37.09 8.34
N LYS A 29 -104.72 -37.26 9.63
CA LYS A 29 -105.36 -38.46 10.20
C LYS A 29 -106.58 -38.06 11.05
N GLY A 30 -107.78 -38.56 10.71
CA GLY A 30 -108.90 -38.85 11.66
C GLY A 30 -110.27 -38.15 11.50
N LEU A 31 -111.28 -38.87 10.94
CA LEU A 31 -112.69 -39.17 11.38
C LEU A 31 -113.55 -38.13 12.17
N PRO A 32 -114.91 -38.26 12.36
CA PRO A 32 -116.06 -38.86 11.62
C PRO A 32 -117.26 -37.86 11.42
N SER A 33 -118.35 -38.23 10.72
CA SER A 33 -119.62 -37.43 10.71
C SER A 33 -120.89 -38.29 10.69
N LYS A 34 -121.83 -37.93 11.57
CA LYS A 34 -123.17 -38.49 11.87
C LYS A 34 -124.25 -37.93 10.94
N GLY A 35 -125.38 -38.64 10.79
CA GLY A 35 -126.66 -38.05 11.19
C GLY A 35 -127.86 -37.97 10.23
N MET A 36 -128.05 -38.80 9.20
CA MET A 36 -129.24 -38.62 8.34
C MET A 36 -129.86 -39.83 7.60
N GLU A 37 -129.67 -41.09 8.02
CA GLU A 37 -130.27 -42.24 7.31
C GLU A 37 -130.98 -43.29 8.18
N GLU A 38 -131.13 -43.07 9.50
CA GLU A 38 -131.83 -44.01 10.39
C GLU A 38 -133.37 -43.98 10.23
N GLU A 39 -133.91 -42.98 9.52
CA GLU A 39 -135.35 -42.81 9.25
C GLU A 39 -135.78 -43.40 7.89
N ASN A 40 -134.86 -43.56 6.93
CA ASN A 40 -135.11 -44.18 5.62
C ASN A 40 -135.10 -45.73 5.68
N GLU A 41 -134.40 -46.30 6.66
CA GLU A 41 -134.30 -47.76 6.90
C GLU A 41 -135.64 -48.38 7.35
N LYS A 42 -136.51 -47.60 8.00
CA LYS A 42 -137.80 -48.07 8.56
C LYS A 42 -138.91 -48.12 7.50
N THR A 43 -138.88 -47.21 6.53
CA THR A 43 -139.86 -47.11 5.44
C THR A 43 -139.58 -48.13 4.33
N ARG A 44 -138.32 -48.54 4.13
CA ARG A 44 -137.92 -49.59 3.17
C ARG A 44 -138.41 -51.00 3.57
N ARG A 45 -138.42 -51.32 4.86
CA ARG A 45 -138.86 -52.65 5.38
C ARG A 45 -140.37 -52.90 5.28
N MET A 46 -141.18 -51.84 5.18
CA MET A 46 -142.64 -51.95 5.09
C MET A 46 -143.10 -52.26 3.65
N VAL A 47 -142.41 -51.70 2.65
CA VAL A 47 -142.69 -51.96 1.22
C VAL A 47 -142.23 -53.37 0.80
N GLU A 48 -141.16 -53.91 1.38
CA GLU A 48 -140.74 -55.31 1.16
C GLU A 48 -141.72 -56.34 1.76
N ALA A 49 -142.41 -56.01 2.87
CA ALA A 49 -143.42 -56.89 3.47
C ALA A 49 -144.72 -56.96 2.65
N GLU A 50 -145.15 -55.86 2.03
CA GLU A 50 -146.32 -55.83 1.14
C GLU A 50 -146.08 -56.56 -0.20
N SER A 51 -144.84 -56.54 -0.70
CA SER A 51 -144.46 -57.33 -1.89
C SER A 51 -144.47 -58.85 -1.65
N GLN A 52 -144.24 -59.31 -0.41
CA GLN A 52 -144.24 -60.73 -0.07
C GLN A 52 -145.66 -61.31 0.10
N LEU A 53 -146.64 -60.49 0.47
CA LEU A 53 -148.04 -60.88 0.58
C LEU A 53 -148.68 -61.16 -0.79
N ASN A 54 -148.43 -60.29 -1.78
CA ASN A 54 -148.92 -60.48 -3.15
C ASN A 54 -148.37 -61.74 -3.83
N HIS A 55 -147.16 -62.19 -3.46
CA HIS A 55 -146.58 -63.42 -4.00
C HIS A 55 -147.28 -64.70 -3.47
N LEU A 56 -147.76 -64.67 -2.22
CA LEU A 56 -148.45 -65.81 -1.60
C LEU A 56 -149.90 -65.95 -2.09
N GLU A 57 -150.56 -64.85 -2.47
CA GLU A 57 -151.93 -64.87 -3.00
C GLU A 57 -152.01 -65.55 -4.39
N VAL A 58 -150.99 -65.32 -5.24
CA VAL A 58 -150.84 -66.00 -6.55
C VAL A 58 -150.60 -67.51 -6.40
N LEU A 59 -149.91 -67.95 -5.34
CA LEU A 59 -149.67 -69.36 -5.06
C LEU A 59 -150.93 -70.09 -4.57
N LEU A 60 -151.84 -69.41 -3.88
CA LEU A 60 -153.11 -69.98 -3.43
C LEU A 60 -154.07 -70.23 -4.60
N ASP A 61 -154.16 -69.29 -5.55
CA ASP A 61 -155.00 -69.41 -6.75
C ASP A 61 -154.55 -70.55 -7.70
N GLN A 62 -153.26 -70.90 -7.65
CA GLN A 62 -152.71 -72.06 -8.36
C GLN A 62 -153.17 -73.40 -7.75
N LYS A 63 -153.40 -73.45 -6.43
CA LYS A 63 -153.81 -74.67 -5.70
C LYS A 63 -155.31 -74.96 -5.78
N ASP A 64 -156.15 -73.93 -5.87
CA ASP A 64 -157.60 -74.12 -6.05
C ASP A 64 -157.95 -74.68 -7.44
N LYS A 65 -157.16 -74.36 -8.48
CA LYS A 65 -157.30 -74.93 -9.83
C LYS A 65 -156.95 -76.43 -9.88
N GLU A 66 -156.02 -76.91 -9.06
CA GLU A 66 -155.73 -78.35 -8.92
C GLU A 66 -156.86 -79.12 -8.20
N ASN A 67 -157.57 -78.48 -7.25
CA ASN A 67 -158.65 -79.14 -6.49
C ASN A 67 -159.91 -79.42 -7.33
N ILE A 68 -160.21 -78.54 -8.30
CA ILE A 68 -161.33 -78.72 -9.24
C ILE A 68 -161.07 -79.92 -10.17
N HIS A 69 -159.82 -80.08 -10.63
CA HIS A 69 -159.43 -81.17 -11.53
C HIS A 69 -159.63 -82.57 -10.92
N LEU A 70 -159.49 -82.71 -9.59
CA LEU A 70 -159.69 -83.97 -8.86
C LEU A 70 -161.16 -84.30 -8.58
N ARG A 71 -162.08 -83.31 -8.62
CA ARG A 71 -163.52 -83.55 -8.44
C ARG A 71 -164.20 -84.08 -9.71
N GLU A 72 -163.64 -83.82 -10.89
CA GLU A 72 -164.20 -84.25 -12.18
C GLU A 72 -163.86 -85.71 -12.56
N GLU A 73 -162.81 -86.30 -11.97
CA GLU A 73 -162.49 -87.73 -12.15
C GLU A 73 -163.40 -88.66 -11.33
N LEU A 74 -163.89 -88.21 -10.17
CA LEU A 74 -164.75 -88.99 -9.28
C LEU A 74 -166.20 -89.17 -9.78
N HIS A 75 -166.63 -88.39 -10.78
CA HIS A 75 -168.03 -88.40 -11.25
C HIS A 75 -168.31 -89.32 -12.45
N ARG A 76 -167.30 -89.94 -13.06
CA ARG A 76 -167.46 -90.52 -14.41
C ARG A 76 -167.80 -92.00 -14.51
N ARG A 77 -168.15 -92.74 -13.45
CA ARG A 77 -168.37 -94.21 -13.65
C ARG A 77 -169.34 -94.95 -12.73
N ASN A 78 -170.35 -94.29 -12.14
CA ASN A 78 -171.19 -94.88 -11.08
C ASN A 78 -172.73 -94.89 -11.30
N GLN A 79 -173.27 -95.34 -12.46
CA GLN A 79 -174.73 -95.56 -12.67
C GLN A 79 -175.00 -96.29 -14.01
N LEU A 80 -175.75 -97.40 -14.17
CA LEU A 80 -177.15 -97.78 -13.82
C LEU A 80 -177.32 -99.34 -13.81
N GLN A 81 -177.95 -100.01 -12.81
CA GLN A 81 -179.38 -100.48 -12.67
C GLN A 81 -179.91 -101.46 -13.75
N SER A 82 -180.75 -102.50 -13.58
CA SER A 82 -181.55 -103.21 -12.55
C SER A 82 -181.89 -104.63 -13.13
N GLU A 83 -182.08 -105.76 -12.41
CA GLU A 83 -183.40 -106.45 -12.36
C GLU A 83 -183.45 -107.72 -11.47
N SER A 84 -184.69 -108.16 -11.19
CA SER A 84 -185.23 -109.13 -10.23
C SER A 84 -184.85 -110.64 -10.37
N ALA A 85 -183.76 -110.99 -11.08
CA ALA A 85 -183.08 -112.29 -10.92
C ALA A 85 -182.12 -112.31 -9.70
N LYS A 86 -181.99 -111.14 -9.07
CA LYS A 86 -181.06 -110.80 -8.01
C LYS A 86 -181.12 -111.67 -6.77
N THR A 87 -182.23 -112.29 -6.40
CA THR A 87 -182.25 -113.07 -5.14
C THR A 87 -181.59 -114.45 -5.26
N LYS A 88 -181.57 -115.07 -6.46
CA LYS A 88 -180.77 -116.28 -6.74
C LYS A 88 -179.36 -115.94 -7.20
N ALA A 89 -179.19 -114.85 -7.95
CA ALA A 89 -177.87 -114.32 -8.28
C ALA A 89 -177.12 -113.79 -7.03
N LEU A 90 -177.81 -113.30 -6.00
CA LEU A 90 -177.20 -112.91 -4.73
C LEU A 90 -176.68 -114.11 -3.95
N GLN A 91 -177.29 -115.30 -4.07
CA GLN A 91 -176.73 -116.53 -3.49
C GLN A 91 -175.44 -116.94 -4.20
N THR A 92 -175.41 -116.84 -5.54
CA THR A 92 -174.17 -117.04 -6.32
C THR A 92 -173.13 -115.94 -6.06
N VAL A 93 -173.56 -114.69 -5.82
CA VAL A 93 -172.66 -113.59 -5.43
C VAL A 93 -172.16 -113.77 -4.00
N ILE A 94 -172.93 -114.38 -3.10
CA ILE A 94 -172.45 -114.78 -1.77
C ILE A 94 -171.43 -115.90 -1.92
N GLU A 95 -171.70 -116.97 -2.68
CA GLU A 95 -170.72 -118.03 -2.93
C GLU A 95 -169.46 -117.52 -3.67
N MET A 96 -169.60 -116.58 -4.60
CA MET A 96 -168.49 -115.90 -5.26
C MET A 96 -167.74 -114.96 -4.31
N LYS A 97 -168.44 -114.31 -3.37
CA LYS A 97 -167.82 -113.49 -2.32
C LYS A 97 -167.15 -114.36 -1.27
N ASP A 98 -167.67 -115.55 -0.94
CA ASP A 98 -167.06 -116.51 -0.03
C ASP A 98 -165.83 -117.16 -0.65
N THR A 99 -165.85 -117.47 -1.95
CA THR A 99 -164.64 -117.87 -2.69
C THR A 99 -163.65 -116.71 -2.82
N LYS A 100 -164.12 -115.45 -2.96
CA LYS A 100 -163.24 -114.27 -2.94
C LYS A 100 -162.66 -114.04 -1.55
N ILE A 101 -163.43 -114.22 -0.48
CA ILE A 101 -163.00 -114.15 0.91
C ILE A 101 -161.97 -115.24 1.15
N ALA A 102 -162.23 -116.50 0.76
CA ALA A 102 -161.25 -117.58 0.85
C ALA A 102 -159.97 -117.29 0.03
N SER A 103 -160.06 -116.59 -1.11
CA SER A 103 -158.87 -116.16 -1.86
C SER A 103 -158.11 -115.05 -1.16
N LEU A 104 -158.81 -114.10 -0.53
CA LEU A 104 -158.21 -113.01 0.24
C LEU A 104 -157.60 -113.53 1.53
N GLU A 105 -158.24 -114.49 2.21
CA GLU A 105 -157.71 -115.19 3.39
C GLU A 105 -156.50 -116.06 3.05
N ARG A 106 -156.42 -116.59 1.82
CA ARG A 106 -155.22 -117.29 1.33
C ARG A 106 -154.11 -116.29 1.01
N ASN A 107 -154.41 -115.17 0.35
CA ASN A 107 -153.43 -114.14 0.03
C ASN A 107 -152.90 -113.41 1.29
N ILE A 108 -153.74 -113.25 2.31
CA ILE A 108 -153.32 -112.77 3.63
C ILE A 108 -152.37 -113.79 4.27
N ARG A 109 -152.68 -115.09 4.21
CA ARG A 109 -151.75 -116.14 4.65
C ARG A 109 -150.43 -116.11 3.91
N ASP A 110 -150.46 -115.96 2.58
CA ASP A 110 -149.24 -115.90 1.76
C ASP A 110 -148.39 -114.66 2.12
N LEU A 111 -149.01 -113.49 2.35
CA LEU A 111 -148.32 -112.27 2.82
C LEU A 111 -147.84 -112.39 4.27
N GLU A 112 -148.58 -113.08 5.14
CA GLU A 112 -148.16 -113.41 6.50
C GLU A 112 -146.95 -114.34 6.48
N ASP A 113 -146.95 -115.35 5.60
CA ASP A 113 -145.81 -116.23 5.36
C ASP A 113 -144.62 -115.46 4.76
N GLU A 114 -144.84 -114.50 3.87
CA GLU A 114 -143.78 -113.66 3.30
C GLU A 114 -143.16 -112.71 4.34
N ILE A 115 -143.98 -112.10 5.21
CA ILE A 115 -143.51 -111.32 6.37
C ILE A 115 -142.78 -112.22 7.36
N GLN A 116 -143.26 -113.45 7.57
CA GLN A 116 -142.61 -114.41 8.44
C GLN A 116 -141.27 -114.84 7.86
N ILE A 117 -141.17 -115.04 6.55
CA ILE A 117 -139.92 -115.30 5.81
C ILE A 117 -138.98 -114.10 5.88
N ILE A 118 -139.43 -112.84 5.77
CA ILE A 118 -138.57 -111.67 5.92
C ILE A 118 -138.12 -111.49 7.39
N LYS A 119 -138.97 -111.82 8.36
CA LYS A 119 -138.59 -111.82 9.78
C LYS A 119 -137.62 -112.95 10.11
N THR A 120 -137.80 -114.15 9.56
CA THR A 120 -136.85 -115.25 9.74
C THR A 120 -135.57 -115.01 8.95
N ASN A 121 -135.62 -114.51 7.72
CA ASN A 121 -134.42 -114.14 6.93
C ASN A 121 -133.70 -112.90 7.49
N GLY A 122 -134.41 -111.93 8.05
CA GLY A 122 -133.82 -110.80 8.78
C GLY A 122 -133.23 -111.19 10.15
N VAL A 123 -133.55 -112.38 10.66
CA VAL A 123 -132.97 -113.00 11.85
C VAL A 123 -131.91 -114.06 11.50
N LEU A 124 -131.84 -114.50 10.25
CA LEU A 124 -130.88 -115.51 9.76
C LEU A 124 -129.63 -114.92 9.06
N ASN A 125 -129.58 -113.61 8.79
CA ASN A 125 -128.36 -112.88 8.38
C ASN A 125 -127.78 -112.00 9.52
N THR A 126 -127.52 -112.62 10.68
CA THR A 126 -126.81 -111.95 11.80
C THR A 126 -125.37 -111.59 11.45
N GLU A 127 -124.76 -112.28 10.48
CA GLU A 127 -123.43 -111.95 9.94
C GLU A 127 -123.40 -110.58 9.26
N ASP A 128 -124.33 -110.25 8.35
CA ASP A 128 -124.32 -108.96 7.63
C ASP A 128 -124.46 -107.75 8.58
N ARG A 129 -125.27 -107.88 9.63
CA ARG A 129 -125.50 -106.81 10.62
C ARG A 129 -124.33 -106.66 11.59
N GLU A 130 -123.69 -107.77 11.98
CA GLU A 130 -122.41 -107.71 12.69
C GLU A 130 -121.30 -107.14 11.80
N GLU A 131 -121.26 -107.47 10.51
CA GLU A 131 -120.31 -106.95 9.54
C GLU A 131 -120.49 -105.45 9.33
N GLU A 132 -121.71 -104.93 9.27
CA GLU A 132 -121.99 -103.49 9.21
C GLU A 132 -121.53 -102.74 10.47
N ILE A 133 -121.73 -103.33 11.66
CA ILE A 133 -121.23 -102.78 12.93
C ILE A 133 -119.70 -102.84 12.97
N LYS A 134 -119.08 -103.96 12.55
CA LYS A 134 -117.62 -104.11 12.42
C LYS A 134 -117.07 -103.08 11.44
N GLN A 135 -117.72 -102.84 10.30
CA GLN A 135 -117.35 -101.78 9.36
C GLN A 135 -117.48 -100.39 9.99
N MET A 136 -118.56 -100.09 10.72
CA MET A 136 -118.73 -98.81 11.40
C MET A 136 -117.65 -98.58 12.49
N GLU A 137 -117.25 -99.63 13.21
CA GLU A 137 -116.14 -99.59 14.15
C GLU A 137 -114.79 -99.38 13.47
N VAL A 138 -114.56 -100.02 12.31
CA VAL A 138 -113.38 -99.78 11.47
C VAL A 138 -113.35 -98.34 10.97
N TYR A 139 -114.46 -97.78 10.49
CA TYR A 139 -114.55 -96.38 10.08
C TYR A 139 -114.34 -95.41 11.24
N LYS A 140 -114.89 -95.70 12.42
CA LYS A 140 -114.70 -94.87 13.62
C LYS A 140 -113.27 -94.94 14.13
N SER A 141 -112.65 -96.12 14.09
CA SER A 141 -111.23 -96.33 14.39
C SER A 141 -110.34 -95.59 13.39
N HIS A 142 -110.63 -95.71 12.10
CA HIS A 142 -109.92 -95.00 11.03
C HIS A 142 -110.09 -93.48 11.15
N SER A 143 -111.29 -92.99 11.45
CA SER A 143 -111.55 -91.57 11.70
C SER A 143 -110.77 -91.04 12.91
N LYS A 144 -110.74 -91.78 14.03
CA LYS A 144 -109.91 -91.44 15.20
C LYS A 144 -108.42 -91.45 14.87
N PHE A 145 -107.96 -92.43 14.12
CA PHE A 145 -106.58 -92.53 13.65
C PHE A 145 -106.21 -91.32 12.77
N MET A 146 -107.04 -90.99 11.78
CA MET A 146 -106.84 -89.86 10.90
C MET A 146 -106.87 -88.53 11.67
N LYS A 147 -107.78 -88.37 12.63
CA LYS A 147 -107.80 -87.20 13.52
C LYS A 147 -106.52 -87.08 14.34
N SER A 148 -106.09 -88.17 14.97
CA SER A 148 -104.83 -88.20 15.73
C SER A 148 -103.63 -87.87 14.83
N LYS A 149 -103.60 -88.39 13.60
CA LYS A 149 -102.54 -88.08 12.63
C LYS A 149 -102.56 -86.62 12.20
N ILE A 150 -103.74 -86.04 11.97
CA ILE A 150 -103.91 -84.60 11.66
C ILE A 150 -103.43 -83.74 12.83
N ASP A 151 -103.82 -84.07 14.06
CA ASP A 151 -103.44 -83.29 15.25
C ASP A 151 -101.92 -83.41 15.52
N GLN A 152 -101.33 -84.59 15.29
CA GLN A 152 -99.88 -84.78 15.28
C GLN A 152 -99.20 -83.88 14.24
N LEU A 153 -99.69 -83.88 12.99
CA LEU A 153 -99.13 -83.06 11.91
C LEU A 153 -99.28 -81.55 12.17
N LYS A 154 -100.37 -81.11 12.82
CA LYS A 154 -100.54 -79.71 13.24
C LYS A 154 -99.53 -79.32 14.31
N LEU A 155 -99.30 -80.19 15.29
CA LEU A 155 -98.30 -79.94 16.32
C LEU A 155 -96.89 -79.90 15.71
N GLU A 156 -96.59 -80.80 14.78
CA GLU A 156 -95.33 -80.80 14.02
C GLU A 156 -95.19 -79.53 13.17
N LEU A 157 -96.25 -79.10 12.49
CA LEU A 157 -96.27 -77.84 11.72
C LEU A 157 -96.02 -76.63 12.64
N SER A 158 -96.73 -76.53 13.77
CA SER A 158 -96.54 -75.45 14.74
C SER A 158 -95.12 -75.43 15.31
N LYS A 159 -94.53 -76.60 15.59
CA LYS A 159 -93.11 -76.69 15.96
C LYS A 159 -92.21 -76.18 14.84
N LYS A 160 -92.46 -76.59 13.60
CA LYS A 160 -91.69 -76.12 12.43
C LYS A 160 -91.83 -74.62 12.19
N GLU A 161 -93.01 -74.04 12.41
CA GLU A 161 -93.22 -72.59 12.36
C GLU A 161 -92.40 -71.87 13.44
N SER A 162 -92.39 -72.38 14.67
CA SER A 162 -91.58 -71.81 15.76
C SER A 162 -90.07 -71.94 15.50
N GLU A 163 -89.62 -73.07 14.96
CA GLU A 163 -88.23 -73.30 14.53
C GLU A 163 -87.85 -72.34 13.40
N LEU A 164 -88.74 -72.13 12.43
CA LEU A 164 -88.54 -71.20 11.32
C LEU A 164 -88.40 -69.76 11.84
N LEU A 165 -89.26 -69.33 12.76
CA LEU A 165 -89.19 -68.00 13.38
C LEU A 165 -87.87 -67.79 14.15
N ALA A 166 -87.43 -68.80 14.90
CA ALA A 166 -86.16 -68.77 15.63
C ALA A 166 -84.96 -68.70 14.67
N LEU A 167 -84.98 -69.48 13.59
CA LEU A 167 -83.96 -69.42 12.54
C LEU A 167 -83.95 -68.08 11.82
N GLN A 168 -85.11 -67.48 11.56
CA GLN A 168 -85.25 -66.18 10.92
C GLN A 168 -84.67 -65.07 11.80
N THR A 169 -84.94 -65.09 13.11
CA THR A 169 -84.33 -64.17 14.09
C THR A 169 -82.82 -64.35 14.16
N LYS A 170 -82.35 -65.60 14.14
CA LYS A 170 -80.90 -65.90 14.14
C LYS A 170 -80.23 -65.40 12.86
N LEU A 171 -80.89 -65.54 11.71
CA LEU A 171 -80.40 -65.02 10.43
C LEU A 171 -80.30 -63.49 10.45
N GLU A 172 -81.32 -62.81 10.96
CA GLU A 172 -81.31 -61.35 11.11
C GLU A 172 -80.20 -60.87 12.05
N THR A 173 -80.03 -61.56 13.18
CA THR A 173 -78.94 -61.26 14.13
C THR A 173 -77.56 -61.45 13.50
N LEU A 174 -77.35 -62.56 12.79
CA LEU A 174 -76.10 -62.80 12.05
C LEU A 174 -75.91 -61.81 10.90
N GLY A 175 -77.00 -61.36 10.26
CA GLY A 175 -77.00 -60.32 9.23
C GLY A 175 -76.50 -58.99 9.78
N ASN A 176 -77.03 -58.57 10.94
CA ASN A 176 -76.60 -57.38 11.65
C ASN A 176 -75.14 -57.47 12.09
N GLN A 177 -74.74 -58.60 12.72
CA GLN A 177 -73.34 -58.84 13.10
C GLN A 177 -72.38 -58.78 11.90
N ASN A 178 -72.80 -59.32 10.75
CA ASN A 178 -72.00 -59.23 9.52
C ASN A 178 -71.91 -57.80 8.98
N SER A 179 -72.98 -57.01 9.12
CA SER A 179 -72.97 -55.58 8.78
C SER A 179 -72.02 -54.78 9.68
N ASP A 180 -72.06 -55.03 11.00
CA ASP A 180 -71.16 -54.38 11.97
C ASP A 180 -69.69 -54.74 11.69
N CYS A 181 -69.41 -56.03 11.44
CA CYS A 181 -68.08 -56.49 11.05
C CYS A 181 -67.58 -55.79 9.77
N LYS A 182 -68.45 -55.58 8.77
CA LYS A 182 -68.07 -54.85 7.55
C LYS A 182 -67.73 -53.39 7.84
N GLN A 183 -68.54 -52.70 8.64
CA GLN A 183 -68.26 -51.32 9.05
C GLN A 183 -66.95 -51.22 9.84
N HIS A 184 -66.69 -52.16 10.75
CA HIS A 184 -65.41 -52.22 11.47
C HIS A 184 -64.22 -52.40 10.52
N ILE A 185 -64.35 -53.26 9.51
CA ILE A 185 -63.31 -53.43 8.48
C ILE A 185 -63.10 -52.14 7.67
N GLU A 186 -64.17 -51.42 7.32
CA GLU A 186 -64.08 -50.14 6.62
C GLU A 186 -63.34 -49.09 7.44
N VAL A 187 -63.66 -48.92 8.73
CA VAL A 187 -62.94 -48.01 9.63
C VAL A 187 -61.46 -48.38 9.75
N LEU A 188 -61.13 -49.67 9.81
CA LEU A 188 -59.74 -50.12 9.84
C LEU A 188 -59.00 -49.83 8.54
N LYS A 189 -59.67 -49.97 7.38
CA LYS A 189 -59.10 -49.59 6.08
C LYS A 189 -58.86 -48.09 6.00
N GLU A 190 -59.81 -47.27 6.41
CA GLU A 190 -59.64 -45.82 6.48
C GLU A 190 -58.48 -45.45 7.40
N SER A 191 -58.40 -46.05 8.59
CA SER A 191 -57.28 -45.83 9.50
C SER A 191 -55.94 -46.27 8.91
N LEU A 192 -55.90 -47.36 8.13
CA LEU A 192 -54.69 -47.82 7.46
C LEU A 192 -54.26 -46.82 6.39
N THR A 193 -55.18 -46.38 5.53
CA THR A 193 -54.90 -45.39 4.48
C THR A 193 -54.41 -44.05 5.06
N ALA A 194 -54.98 -43.60 6.17
CA ALA A 194 -54.52 -42.40 6.87
C ALA A 194 -53.09 -42.55 7.42
N LYS A 195 -52.74 -43.74 7.93
CA LYS A 195 -51.37 -44.03 8.39
C LYS A 195 -50.39 -44.11 7.23
N GLU A 196 -50.78 -44.69 6.10
CA GLU A 196 -49.95 -44.74 4.88
C GLU A 196 -49.68 -43.34 4.32
N GLN A 197 -50.70 -42.49 4.25
CA GLN A 197 -50.53 -41.09 3.85
C GLN A 197 -49.60 -40.34 4.81
N ARG A 198 -49.75 -40.54 6.12
CA ARG A 198 -48.85 -39.93 7.11
C ARG A 198 -47.41 -40.43 6.96
N ALA A 199 -47.21 -41.71 6.70
CA ALA A 199 -45.88 -42.28 6.44
C ALA A 199 -45.27 -41.69 5.17
N ALA A 200 -46.06 -41.49 4.11
CA ALA A 200 -45.60 -40.85 2.88
C ALA A 200 -45.17 -39.39 3.11
N ILE A 201 -45.94 -38.61 3.89
CA ILE A 201 -45.56 -37.23 4.24
C ILE A 201 -44.26 -37.22 5.03
N LEU A 202 -44.14 -38.03 6.07
CA LEU A 202 -42.91 -38.14 6.86
C LEU A 202 -41.71 -38.56 6.00
N GLN A 203 -41.91 -39.46 5.04
CA GLN A 203 -40.87 -39.85 4.10
C GLN A 203 -40.39 -38.65 3.27
N THR A 204 -41.31 -37.84 2.73
CA THR A 204 -40.94 -36.64 1.97
C THR A 204 -40.23 -35.58 2.83
N GLU A 205 -40.64 -35.43 4.10
CA GLU A 205 -39.97 -34.52 5.05
C GLU A 205 -38.53 -34.99 5.35
N VAL A 206 -38.33 -36.29 5.56
CA VAL A 206 -37.00 -36.88 5.77
C VAL A 206 -36.11 -36.67 4.55
N ASP A 207 -36.62 -36.89 3.35
CA ASP A 207 -35.84 -36.72 2.13
C ASP A 207 -35.49 -35.24 1.88
N ALA A 208 -36.39 -34.31 2.19
CA ALA A 208 -36.09 -32.87 2.16
C ALA A 208 -35.02 -32.48 3.20
N LEU A 209 -35.06 -33.05 4.41
CA LEU A 209 -34.04 -32.84 5.43
C LEU A 209 -32.67 -33.40 5.01
N ARG A 210 -32.64 -34.56 4.33
CA ARG A 210 -31.40 -35.15 3.78
C ARG A 210 -30.77 -34.24 2.73
N LEU A 211 -31.55 -33.75 1.76
CA LEU A 211 -31.06 -32.80 0.76
C LEU A 211 -30.49 -31.54 1.40
N ARG A 212 -31.20 -30.98 2.39
CA ARG A 212 -30.73 -29.79 3.11
C ARG A 212 -29.44 -30.06 3.89
N LEU A 213 -29.28 -31.27 4.44
CA LEU A 213 -28.05 -31.68 5.12
C LEU A 213 -26.88 -31.77 4.12
N GLU A 214 -27.08 -32.41 2.97
CA GLU A 214 -26.06 -32.51 1.91
C GLU A 214 -25.63 -31.13 1.39
N GLU A 215 -26.56 -30.20 1.21
CA GLU A 215 -26.25 -28.81 0.86
C GLU A 215 -25.40 -28.11 1.92
N LYS A 216 -25.71 -28.33 3.20
CA LYS A 216 -24.94 -27.77 4.32
C LYS A 216 -23.55 -28.39 4.40
N GLU A 217 -23.41 -29.70 4.19
CA GLU A 217 -22.11 -30.37 4.12
C GLU A 217 -21.27 -29.86 2.95
N SER A 218 -21.88 -29.68 1.76
CA SER A 218 -21.21 -29.08 0.60
C SER A 218 -20.73 -27.65 0.89
N PHE A 219 -21.56 -26.83 1.54
CA PHE A 219 -21.17 -25.48 1.95
C PHE A 219 -20.03 -25.49 2.97
N LEU A 220 -20.10 -26.40 3.96
CA LEU A 220 -19.05 -26.56 4.96
C LEU A 220 -17.72 -26.98 4.32
N ASN A 221 -17.74 -27.94 3.39
CA ASN A 221 -16.56 -28.34 2.64
C ASN A 221 -15.95 -27.19 1.83
N LYS A 222 -16.77 -26.35 1.19
CA LYS A 222 -16.30 -25.14 0.50
C LYS A 222 -15.63 -24.16 1.48
N LYS A 223 -16.22 -23.96 2.65
CA LYS A 223 -15.65 -23.10 3.70
C LYS A 223 -14.35 -23.65 4.28
N THR A 224 -14.27 -24.95 4.50
CA THR A 224 -13.04 -25.63 4.93
C THR A 224 -11.93 -25.45 3.90
N LYS A 225 -12.23 -25.64 2.60
CA LYS A 225 -11.26 -25.42 1.53
C LYS A 225 -10.79 -23.96 1.47
N GLN A 226 -11.73 -23.01 1.55
CA GLN A 226 -11.40 -21.58 1.60
C GLN A 226 -10.48 -21.23 2.78
N LEU A 227 -10.71 -21.83 3.96
CA LEU A 227 -9.84 -21.65 5.12
C LEU A 227 -8.45 -22.25 4.92
N GLN A 228 -8.35 -23.40 4.25
CA GLN A 228 -7.08 -24.01 3.89
C GLN A 228 -6.28 -23.10 2.94
N ASP A 229 -6.90 -22.63 1.86
CA ASP A 229 -6.28 -21.74 0.88
C ASP A 229 -5.75 -20.45 1.56
N LEU A 230 -6.56 -19.83 2.43
CA LEU A 230 -6.15 -18.67 3.22
C LEU A 230 -5.00 -18.96 4.20
N THR A 231 -4.95 -20.19 4.74
CA THR A 231 -3.87 -20.61 5.64
C THR A 231 -2.56 -20.79 4.87
N GLU A 232 -2.63 -21.33 3.66
CA GLU A 232 -1.48 -21.46 2.76
C GLU A 232 -0.97 -20.08 2.30
N GLU A 233 -1.86 -19.17 1.88
CA GLU A 233 -1.51 -17.78 1.53
C GLU A 233 -0.89 -17.02 2.71
N LYS A 234 -1.43 -17.20 3.93
CA LYS A 234 -0.80 -16.65 5.14
C LYS A 234 0.61 -17.20 5.33
N GLY A 235 0.84 -18.47 5.03
CA GLY A 235 2.14 -19.12 5.09
C GLY A 235 3.13 -18.52 4.09
N THR A 236 2.72 -18.30 2.85
CA THR A 236 3.56 -17.69 1.81
C THR A 236 3.91 -16.25 2.16
N LEU A 237 2.93 -15.43 2.55
CA LEU A 237 3.15 -14.05 2.99
C LEU A 237 4.08 -13.97 4.20
N ALA A 238 3.97 -14.90 5.15
CA ALA A 238 4.89 -14.97 6.28
C ALA A 238 6.33 -15.30 5.86
N GLY A 239 6.50 -16.10 4.81
CA GLY A 239 7.80 -16.36 4.17
C GLY A 239 8.38 -15.10 3.53
N GLU A 240 7.61 -14.41 2.69
CA GLU A 240 8.02 -13.16 2.03
C GLU A 240 8.41 -12.07 3.04
N ILE A 241 7.65 -11.94 4.14
CA ILE A 241 7.97 -11.01 5.23
C ILE A 241 9.32 -11.36 5.86
N ARG A 242 9.64 -12.65 6.03
CA ARG A 242 10.93 -13.08 6.58
C ARG A 242 12.07 -12.72 5.62
N ASP A 243 11.92 -13.02 4.34
CA ASP A 243 12.93 -12.72 3.32
C ASP A 243 13.18 -11.21 3.20
N MET A 244 12.12 -10.39 3.25
CA MET A 244 12.24 -8.93 3.25
C MET A 244 12.93 -8.40 4.50
N LYS A 245 12.70 -9.01 5.68
CA LYS A 245 13.42 -8.66 6.92
C LYS A 245 14.90 -8.98 6.82
N ASP A 246 15.26 -10.16 6.33
CA ASP A 246 16.66 -10.56 6.15
C ASP A 246 17.37 -9.62 5.16
N MET A 247 16.68 -9.24 4.08
CA MET A 247 17.19 -8.27 3.11
C MET A 247 17.38 -6.88 3.73
N LEU A 248 16.45 -6.43 4.57
CA LEU A 248 16.54 -5.17 5.28
C LEU A 248 17.74 -5.18 6.24
N GLU A 249 17.94 -6.26 7.00
CA GLU A 249 19.09 -6.40 7.91
C GLU A 249 20.43 -6.35 7.14
N VAL A 250 20.51 -6.99 5.97
CA VAL A 250 21.70 -6.89 5.10
C VAL A 250 21.94 -5.45 4.63
N LYS A 251 20.88 -4.73 4.24
CA LYS A 251 20.98 -3.32 3.84
C LYS A 251 21.39 -2.43 5.01
N GLU A 252 20.88 -2.65 6.21
CA GLU A 252 21.29 -1.92 7.42
C GLU A 252 22.77 -2.14 7.74
N ARG A 253 23.24 -3.39 7.71
CA ARG A 253 24.68 -3.70 7.86
C ARG A 253 25.52 -2.98 6.80
N LYS A 254 25.05 -2.92 5.55
CA LYS A 254 25.74 -2.19 4.47
C LYS A 254 25.78 -0.68 4.71
N ILE A 255 24.67 -0.09 5.16
CA ILE A 255 24.60 1.32 5.53
C ILE A 255 25.61 1.62 6.64
N ASN A 256 25.67 0.79 7.69
CA ASN A 256 26.62 0.96 8.80
C ASN A 256 28.08 0.93 8.32
N VAL A 257 28.42 0.03 7.38
CA VAL A 257 29.77 -0.01 6.79
C VAL A 257 30.07 1.26 5.99
N LEU A 258 29.11 1.76 5.20
CA LEU A 258 29.28 2.98 4.43
C LEU A 258 29.38 4.22 5.33
N GLN A 259 28.60 4.30 6.40
CA GLN A 259 28.68 5.37 7.41
C GLN A 259 30.08 5.41 8.03
N LYS A 260 30.62 4.28 8.49
CA LYS A 260 32.01 4.21 9.01
C LYS A 260 33.03 4.65 7.98
N LYS A 261 32.81 4.34 6.69
CA LYS A 261 33.71 4.78 5.62
C LYS A 261 33.65 6.30 5.40
N ILE A 262 32.46 6.90 5.49
CA ILE A 262 32.26 8.35 5.42
C ILE A 262 32.95 9.03 6.61
N GLU A 263 32.76 8.53 7.83
CA GLU A 263 33.41 9.07 9.04
C GLU A 263 34.93 9.09 8.91
N ASN A 264 35.53 7.99 8.44
CA ASN A 264 36.97 7.90 8.21
C ASN A 264 37.44 8.90 7.13
N LEU A 265 36.71 9.02 6.01
CA LEU A 265 37.05 10.00 4.97
C LEU A 265 36.91 11.45 5.47
N GLN A 266 35.92 11.75 6.31
CA GLN A 266 35.76 13.05 6.94
C GLN A 266 36.91 13.37 7.90
N GLU A 267 37.38 12.39 8.66
CA GLU A 267 38.56 12.54 9.52
C GLU A 267 39.83 12.83 8.71
N GLN A 268 40.06 12.07 7.64
CA GLN A 268 41.17 12.32 6.72
C GLN A 268 41.11 13.73 6.11
N LEU A 269 39.91 14.19 5.75
CA LEU A 269 39.73 15.54 5.23
C LEU A 269 40.08 16.60 6.28
N ARG A 270 39.62 16.44 7.53
CA ARG A 270 39.97 17.34 8.64
C ARG A 270 41.48 17.39 8.90
N ASP A 271 42.17 16.25 8.85
CA ASP A 271 43.62 16.20 8.98
C ASP A 271 44.33 16.95 7.85
N LYS A 272 43.83 16.80 6.62
CA LYS A 272 44.36 17.51 5.45
C LYS A 272 44.10 19.01 5.53
N ASP A 273 42.92 19.44 5.97
CA ASP A 273 42.61 20.85 6.20
C ASP A 273 43.52 21.46 7.26
N LYS A 274 43.80 20.72 8.34
CA LYS A 274 44.76 21.15 9.38
C LYS A 274 46.18 21.29 8.82
N GLN A 275 46.64 20.32 8.02
CA GLN A 275 47.94 20.39 7.34
C GLN A 275 48.03 21.62 6.41
N LEU A 276 46.96 21.87 5.65
CA LEU A 276 46.87 23.00 4.73
C LEU A 276 46.85 24.34 5.49
N GLY A 277 46.15 24.41 6.63
CA GLY A 277 46.20 25.54 7.56
C GLY A 277 47.62 25.84 8.04
N ASN A 278 48.34 24.83 8.55
CA ASN A 278 49.71 24.99 9.00
C ASN A 278 50.66 25.46 7.88
N LEU A 279 50.49 24.95 6.66
CA LEU A 279 51.28 25.40 5.50
C LEU A 279 50.97 26.84 5.14
N LYS A 280 49.70 27.27 5.18
CA LYS A 280 49.31 28.67 4.96
C LYS A 280 49.95 29.59 5.99
N ASP A 281 49.97 29.20 7.27
CA ASP A 281 50.59 30.01 8.32
C ASP A 281 52.11 30.09 8.15
N ARG A 282 52.76 29.00 7.72
CA ARG A 282 54.19 29.00 7.35
C ARG A 282 54.46 29.93 6.17
N VAL A 283 53.60 29.92 5.15
CA VAL A 283 53.71 30.84 3.99
C VAL A 283 53.59 32.29 4.44
N LYS A 284 52.63 32.62 5.31
CA LYS A 284 52.50 33.97 5.88
C LYS A 284 53.74 34.42 6.65
N SER A 285 54.33 33.51 7.45
CA SER A 285 55.59 33.80 8.17
C SER A 285 56.72 34.10 7.19
N LEU A 286 56.93 33.25 6.19
CA LEU A 286 57.95 33.46 5.16
C LEU A 286 57.71 34.74 4.34
N GLN A 287 56.46 35.08 4.06
CA GLN A 287 56.12 36.33 3.38
C GLN A 287 56.45 37.55 4.24
N THR A 288 56.26 37.46 5.56
CA THR A 288 56.66 38.50 6.51
C THR A 288 58.18 38.64 6.53
N ASP A 289 58.91 37.52 6.60
CA ASP A 289 60.37 37.51 6.54
C ASP A 289 60.89 38.09 5.22
N SER A 290 60.27 37.75 4.08
CA SER A 290 60.58 38.32 2.77
C SER A 290 60.37 39.83 2.74
N SER A 291 59.23 40.32 3.25
CA SER A 291 58.97 41.77 3.33
C SER A 291 59.98 42.49 4.22
N ASN A 292 60.42 41.85 5.30
CA ASN A 292 61.47 42.38 6.16
C ASN A 292 62.82 42.43 5.43
N THR A 293 63.18 41.40 4.66
CA THR A 293 64.39 41.41 3.84
C THR A 293 64.33 42.45 2.74
N ASP A 294 63.17 42.65 2.09
CA ASP A 294 62.98 43.68 1.06
C ASP A 294 63.18 45.08 1.66
N THR A 295 62.69 45.31 2.88
CA THR A 295 62.90 46.58 3.60
C THR A 295 64.37 46.80 3.95
N ALA A 296 65.08 45.75 4.38
CA ALA A 296 66.50 45.82 4.66
C ALA A 296 67.32 46.09 3.38
N LEU A 297 66.98 45.44 2.27
CA LEU A 297 67.58 45.68 0.96
C LEU A 297 67.35 47.12 0.50
N ALA A 298 66.12 47.64 0.58
CA ALA A 298 65.83 49.03 0.24
C ALA A 298 66.66 50.04 1.07
N THR A 299 66.84 49.75 2.37
CA THR A 299 67.68 50.57 3.26
C THR A 299 69.16 50.53 2.84
N LEU A 300 69.67 49.35 2.48
CA LEU A 300 71.03 49.19 1.98
C LEU A 300 71.22 49.87 0.62
N GLU A 301 70.25 49.78 -0.28
CA GLU A 301 70.25 50.47 -1.57
C GLU A 301 70.27 51.99 -1.38
N GLU A 302 69.46 52.54 -0.47
CA GLU A 302 69.48 53.97 -0.14
C GLU A 302 70.84 54.39 0.44
N ALA A 303 71.39 53.62 1.37
CA ALA A 303 72.71 53.87 1.94
C ALA A 303 73.82 53.82 0.87
N LEU A 304 73.75 52.87 -0.06
CA LEU A 304 74.66 52.78 -1.21
C LEU A 304 74.52 54.01 -2.12
N SER A 305 73.29 54.41 -2.46
CA SER A 305 73.04 55.59 -3.29
C SER A 305 73.57 56.89 -2.65
N GLU A 306 73.48 57.02 -1.32
CA GLU A 306 74.06 58.17 -0.60
C GLU A 306 75.60 58.11 -0.61
N LYS A 307 76.18 56.91 -0.46
CA LYS A 307 77.64 56.73 -0.61
C LYS A 307 78.10 57.09 -2.02
N GLU A 308 77.36 56.71 -3.06
CA GLU A 308 77.63 57.11 -4.44
C GLU A 308 77.57 58.63 -4.62
N ARG A 309 76.54 59.30 -4.07
CA ARG A 309 76.46 60.78 -4.09
C ARG A 309 77.61 61.46 -3.35
N ILE A 310 78.09 60.88 -2.25
CA ILE A 310 79.28 61.39 -1.52
C ILE A 310 80.53 61.20 -2.38
N ILE A 311 80.72 60.03 -2.98
CA ILE A 311 81.83 59.75 -3.88
C ILE A 311 81.83 60.74 -5.04
N GLU A 312 80.68 61.01 -5.65
CA GLU A 312 80.59 61.94 -6.77
C GLU A 312 80.93 63.38 -6.35
N ARG A 313 80.42 63.84 -5.19
CA ARG A 313 80.82 65.14 -4.60
C ARG A 313 82.33 65.23 -4.35
N LEU A 314 82.94 64.16 -3.84
CA LEU A 314 84.39 64.11 -3.59
C LEU A 314 85.19 64.11 -4.90
N LYS A 315 84.73 63.41 -5.95
CA LYS A 315 85.34 63.48 -7.28
C LYS A 315 85.27 64.88 -7.86
N GLU A 316 84.09 65.51 -7.84
CA GLU A 316 83.93 66.89 -8.30
C GLU A 316 84.82 67.86 -7.52
N GLN A 317 84.94 67.68 -6.20
CA GLN A 317 85.84 68.49 -5.38
C GLN A 317 87.28 68.30 -5.80
N ARG A 318 87.73 67.05 -5.96
CA ARG A 318 89.07 66.75 -6.46
C ARG A 318 89.33 67.37 -7.83
N GLU A 319 88.36 67.32 -8.75
CA GLU A 319 88.48 67.96 -10.06
C GLU A 319 88.49 69.49 -10.00
N ARG A 320 87.81 70.11 -9.03
CA ARG A 320 87.93 71.56 -8.77
C ARG A 320 89.33 71.89 -8.24
N ASP A 321 89.80 71.18 -7.21
CA ASP A 321 91.13 71.39 -6.62
C ASP A 321 92.25 71.17 -7.65
N ASP A 322 92.14 70.15 -8.50
CA ASP A 322 93.11 69.87 -9.57
C ASP A 322 93.08 70.98 -10.65
N ARG A 323 91.90 71.55 -10.96
CA ARG A 323 91.78 72.72 -11.84
C ARG A 323 92.42 73.97 -11.24
N GLU A 324 92.12 74.28 -9.98
CA GLU A 324 92.71 75.43 -9.28
C GLU A 324 94.24 75.32 -9.22
N ARG A 325 94.77 74.13 -8.91
CA ARG A 325 96.22 73.86 -8.96
C ARG A 325 96.80 74.04 -10.36
N LEU A 326 96.11 73.60 -11.40
CA LEU A 326 96.55 73.80 -12.78
C LEU A 326 96.58 75.29 -13.15
N GLU A 327 95.57 76.06 -12.77
CA GLU A 327 95.51 77.50 -12.96
C GLU A 327 96.63 78.23 -12.18
N GLU A 328 96.90 77.83 -10.94
CA GLU A 328 98.05 78.33 -10.16
C GLU A 328 99.38 78.03 -10.86
N ILE A 329 99.58 76.80 -11.33
CA ILE A 329 100.77 76.41 -12.11
C ILE A 329 100.88 77.26 -13.38
N GLU A 330 99.77 77.53 -14.07
CA GLU A 330 99.75 78.34 -15.28
C GLU A 330 100.08 79.82 -15.00
N ASN A 331 99.57 80.36 -13.89
CA ASN A 331 99.93 81.69 -13.39
C ASN A 331 101.43 81.79 -13.04
N TYR A 332 101.97 80.82 -12.28
CA TYR A 332 103.41 80.78 -11.98
C TYR A 332 104.26 80.60 -13.24
N LYS A 333 103.79 79.86 -14.24
CA LYS A 333 104.47 79.75 -15.55
C LYS A 333 104.48 81.09 -16.28
N LYS A 334 103.37 81.82 -16.28
CA LYS A 334 103.26 83.14 -16.90
C LYS A 334 104.16 84.15 -16.20
N GLU A 335 104.12 84.21 -14.87
CA GLU A 335 105.00 85.07 -14.07
C GLU A 335 106.48 84.74 -14.31
N ASN A 336 106.85 83.45 -14.36
CA ASN A 336 108.20 83.04 -14.73
C ASN A 336 108.61 83.50 -16.13
N LYS A 337 107.67 83.51 -17.08
CA LYS A 337 107.91 84.00 -18.43
C LYS A 337 108.15 85.51 -18.43
N ASP A 338 107.31 86.27 -17.74
CA ASP A 338 107.43 87.73 -17.61
C ASP A 338 108.74 88.12 -16.90
N LEU A 339 109.11 87.38 -15.85
CA LEU A 339 110.40 87.54 -15.17
C LEU A 339 111.58 87.22 -16.10
N LYS A 340 111.52 86.15 -16.90
CA LYS A 340 112.54 85.84 -17.92
C LYS A 340 112.66 86.94 -18.96
N GLU A 341 111.55 87.46 -19.46
CA GLU A 341 111.54 88.59 -20.43
C GLU A 341 112.15 89.85 -19.81
N LYS A 342 111.88 90.11 -18.54
CA LYS A 342 112.48 91.22 -17.79
C LYS A 342 113.97 91.04 -17.56
N VAL A 343 114.41 89.83 -17.21
CA VAL A 343 115.84 89.47 -17.12
C VAL A 343 116.52 89.68 -18.47
N ASN A 344 115.93 89.21 -19.57
CA ASN A 344 116.47 89.41 -20.91
C ASN A 344 116.57 90.89 -21.30
N SER A 345 115.56 91.68 -20.95
CA SER A 345 115.54 93.13 -21.20
C SER A 345 116.66 93.83 -20.42
N LEU A 346 116.80 93.54 -19.12
CA LEU A 346 117.89 94.05 -18.29
C LEU A 346 119.26 93.59 -18.79
N GLN A 347 119.36 92.35 -19.31
CA GLN A 347 120.60 91.84 -19.90
C GLN A 347 120.94 92.61 -21.19
N ALA A 348 119.95 92.93 -22.03
CA ALA A 348 120.16 93.74 -23.23
C ALA A 348 120.61 95.17 -22.86
N GLU A 349 119.94 95.82 -21.90
CA GLU A 349 120.35 97.13 -21.38
C GLU A 349 121.77 97.09 -20.80
N LEU A 350 122.11 96.04 -20.05
CA LEU A 350 123.46 95.84 -19.51
C LEU A 350 124.49 95.76 -20.65
N THR A 351 124.23 94.98 -21.70
CA THR A 351 125.14 94.89 -22.86
C THR A 351 125.26 96.20 -23.63
N GLU A 352 124.19 97.00 -23.72
CA GLU A 352 124.24 98.36 -24.29
C GLU A 352 125.11 99.29 -23.45
N LYS A 353 125.05 99.18 -22.11
CA LYS A 353 125.95 99.92 -21.22
C LYS A 353 127.40 99.43 -21.32
N GLU A 354 127.62 98.13 -21.44
CA GLU A 354 128.96 97.55 -21.62
C GLU A 354 129.60 98.03 -22.95
N THR A 355 128.84 98.04 -24.04
CA THR A 355 129.30 98.58 -25.33
C THR A 355 129.58 100.08 -25.25
N SER A 356 128.69 100.86 -24.64
CA SER A 356 128.92 102.29 -24.37
C SER A 356 130.19 102.53 -23.52
N LEU A 357 130.45 101.65 -22.55
CA LEU A 357 131.64 101.71 -21.70
C LEU A 357 132.92 101.38 -22.49
N ILE A 358 132.84 100.44 -23.44
CA ILE A 358 133.95 100.12 -24.35
C ILE A 358 134.25 101.32 -25.25
N ASP A 359 133.23 101.95 -25.85
CA ASP A 359 133.40 103.15 -26.67
C ASP A 359 134.07 104.29 -25.88
N LEU A 360 133.64 104.50 -24.62
CA LEU A 360 134.27 105.44 -23.70
C LEU A 360 135.75 105.09 -23.41
N LYS A 361 136.08 103.80 -23.24
CA LYS A 361 137.46 103.34 -23.04
C LYS A 361 138.33 103.55 -24.29
N GLU A 362 137.81 103.32 -25.49
CA GLU A 362 138.51 103.65 -26.74
C GLU A 362 138.74 105.15 -26.88
N HIS A 363 137.74 105.95 -26.55
CA HIS A 363 137.86 107.41 -26.56
C HIS A 363 138.93 107.89 -25.58
N ALA A 364 138.97 107.33 -24.37
CA ALA A 364 140.01 107.59 -23.37
C ALA A 364 141.40 107.15 -23.84
N SER A 365 141.51 105.99 -24.49
CA SER A 365 142.77 105.48 -25.05
C SER A 365 143.30 106.36 -26.19
N THR A 366 142.40 106.88 -27.03
CA THR A 366 142.75 107.82 -28.11
C THR A 366 143.28 109.15 -27.54
N LEU A 367 142.62 109.67 -26.51
CA LEU A 367 143.08 110.83 -25.74
C LEU A 367 144.46 110.59 -25.11
N ALA A 368 144.69 109.43 -24.48
CA ALA A 368 145.99 109.05 -23.92
C ALA A 368 147.09 109.01 -25.00
N SER A 369 146.80 108.44 -26.18
CA SER A 369 147.75 108.42 -27.31
C SER A 369 148.09 109.83 -27.81
N SER A 370 147.11 110.74 -27.83
CA SER A 370 147.32 112.15 -28.20
C SER A 370 148.16 112.89 -27.14
N GLY A 371 147.98 112.55 -25.86
CA GLY A 371 148.80 113.02 -24.76
C GLY A 371 150.27 112.60 -24.91
N MET A 372 150.51 111.31 -25.22
CA MET A 372 151.87 110.79 -25.44
C MET A 372 152.60 111.46 -26.62
N LYS A 373 151.88 111.83 -27.69
CA LYS A 373 152.48 112.60 -28.81
C LYS A 373 152.86 114.03 -28.45
N ARG A 374 152.16 114.66 -27.49
CA ARG A 374 152.53 115.98 -26.97
C ARG A 374 153.74 115.87 -26.03
N ASP A 375 153.75 114.87 -25.15
CA ASP A 375 154.86 114.61 -24.22
C ASP A 375 156.18 114.31 -24.93
N SER A 376 156.17 113.54 -26.03
CA SER A 376 157.38 113.29 -26.81
C SER A 376 157.92 114.54 -27.49
N LYS A 377 157.03 115.44 -27.95
CA LYS A 377 157.39 116.76 -28.46
C LYS A 377 157.98 117.66 -27.37
N LEU A 378 157.44 117.58 -26.15
CA LEU A 378 157.89 118.33 -24.99
C LEU A 378 159.30 117.90 -24.57
N LYS A 379 159.57 116.59 -24.49
CA LYS A 379 160.92 116.04 -24.24
C LYS A 379 161.96 116.46 -25.30
N SER A 380 161.58 116.51 -26.57
CA SER A 380 162.50 116.97 -27.63
C SER A 380 162.87 118.45 -27.47
N LEU A 381 161.93 119.27 -27.00
CA LEU A 381 162.19 120.70 -26.71
C LEU A 381 163.01 120.87 -25.43
N GLU A 382 162.78 120.06 -24.39
CA GLU A 382 163.59 120.04 -23.17
C GLU A 382 165.06 119.69 -23.46
N MET A 383 165.33 118.68 -24.30
CA MET A 383 166.70 118.35 -24.70
C MET A 383 167.40 119.48 -25.47
N ALA A 384 166.66 120.23 -26.31
CA ALA A 384 167.20 121.39 -27.03
C ALA A 384 167.52 122.56 -26.09
N ILE A 385 166.72 122.74 -25.02
CA ILE A 385 166.96 123.74 -23.98
C ILE A 385 168.20 123.36 -23.14
N GLU A 386 168.40 122.07 -22.84
CA GLU A 386 169.54 121.62 -22.05
C GLU A 386 170.88 121.74 -22.82
N GLN A 387 170.89 121.50 -24.15
CA GLN A 387 172.04 121.81 -25.00
C GLN A 387 172.36 123.32 -25.04
N LYS A 388 171.34 124.19 -24.96
CA LYS A 388 171.54 125.65 -24.88
C LYS A 388 172.03 126.13 -23.51
N LYS A 389 171.71 125.41 -22.43
CA LYS A 389 172.29 125.65 -21.10
C LYS A 389 173.77 125.32 -21.02
N GLU A 390 174.25 124.25 -21.66
CA GLU A 390 175.68 123.90 -21.66
C GLU A 390 176.56 124.89 -22.45
N GLU A 391 176.03 125.54 -23.49
CA GLU A 391 176.70 126.66 -24.18
C GLU A 391 176.80 127.92 -23.30
N CYS A 392 175.76 128.21 -22.49
CA CYS A 392 175.76 129.32 -21.54
C CYS A 392 176.74 129.10 -20.37
N SER A 393 176.87 127.85 -19.90
CA SER A 393 177.81 127.49 -18.82
C SER A 393 179.28 127.72 -19.19
N LYS A 394 179.66 127.54 -20.47
CA LYS A 394 181.02 127.86 -20.96
C LYS A 394 181.31 129.36 -21.05
N LEU A 395 180.28 130.20 -21.26
CA LEU A 395 180.40 131.66 -21.26
C LEU A 395 180.39 132.25 -19.84
N GLU A 396 179.71 131.61 -18.88
CA GLU A 396 179.78 131.96 -17.45
C GLU A 396 181.17 131.67 -16.84
N ALA A 397 181.91 130.67 -17.36
CA ALA A 397 183.29 130.37 -16.95
C ALA A 397 184.33 131.44 -17.34
N GLN A 398 184.01 132.38 -18.25
CA GLN A 398 184.89 133.49 -18.62
C GLN A 398 184.58 134.82 -17.90
N LEU A 399 183.38 135.00 -17.35
CA LEU A 399 182.96 136.26 -16.72
C LEU A 399 183.10 136.29 -15.17
N LYS A 400 183.44 135.17 -14.53
CA LYS A 400 183.55 135.04 -13.07
C LYS A 400 185.00 134.91 -12.57
N LYS A 401 185.91 135.63 -13.23
CA LYS A 401 187.30 135.92 -12.79
C LYS A 401 187.45 137.36 -12.24
N GLN A 402 186.34 138.10 -12.13
CA GLN A 402 186.25 139.41 -11.50
C GLN A 402 184.92 139.48 -10.73
N ALA A 403 185.01 139.68 -9.41
CA ALA A 403 183.94 139.90 -8.42
C ALA A 403 183.72 138.75 -7.42
N GLU A 404 184.73 138.54 -6.57
CA GLU A 404 184.58 138.07 -5.18
C GLU A 404 184.09 139.21 -4.27
N GLN A 405 183.51 138.85 -3.12
CA GLN A 405 183.02 139.68 -2.00
C GLN A 405 181.51 140.02 -2.02
N LEU A 406 180.68 139.12 -1.46
CA LEU A 406 179.84 139.39 -0.27
C LEU A 406 178.84 138.23 0.02
N PHE A 407 179.23 137.45 1.04
CA PHE A 407 178.44 136.83 2.13
C PHE A 407 177.20 135.95 1.82
N ASN A 408 177.42 134.65 1.99
CA ASN A 408 176.53 133.49 1.82
C ASN A 408 175.47 133.29 2.93
N GLN A 409 174.26 132.90 2.54
CA GLN A 409 173.25 132.21 3.36
C GLN A 409 172.74 130.95 2.62
N MET A 410 172.72 129.79 3.29
CA MET A 410 172.19 128.50 2.81
C MET A 410 171.36 127.82 3.91
N TYR A 411 170.08 127.55 3.62
CA TYR A 411 169.10 126.66 4.28
C TYR A 411 168.58 125.78 3.10
N ASN A 412 168.22 124.50 3.15
CA ASN A 412 167.78 123.54 4.17
C ASN A 412 167.80 122.12 3.52
N PRO A 413 167.95 120.97 4.22
CA PRO A 413 167.72 119.64 3.65
C PRO A 413 166.53 118.85 4.24
N THR A 414 166.02 117.95 3.39
CA THR A 414 165.18 116.71 3.55
C THR A 414 165.52 115.82 4.77
N PRO A 415 164.83 114.68 5.13
CA PRO A 415 164.05 113.72 4.30
C PRO A 415 162.90 112.92 5.01
N VAL A 416 162.55 111.73 4.44
CA VAL A 416 161.88 110.51 5.00
C VAL A 416 160.39 110.35 4.58
N GLY A 417 159.84 109.20 4.17
CA GLY A 417 160.23 107.77 4.02
C GLY A 417 158.92 106.95 3.82
N ARG A 418 158.76 106.13 2.77
CA ARG A 418 158.78 104.65 2.66
C ARG A 418 158.19 103.75 3.78
N ASN A 419 157.34 102.81 3.31
CA ASN A 419 157.22 101.36 3.61
C ASN A 419 155.96 100.78 4.31
N GLU A 420 155.46 99.71 3.64
CA GLU A 420 155.05 98.38 4.16
C GLU A 420 153.60 98.03 4.58
N LYS A 421 153.08 97.01 3.86
CA LYS A 421 152.52 95.70 4.33
C LYS A 421 151.02 95.50 4.62
N GLN A 422 150.60 94.29 4.19
CA GLN A 422 149.48 93.41 4.63
C GLN A 422 148.05 93.84 4.21
N GLY A 423 147.15 92.99 3.72
CA GLY A 423 147.15 91.53 3.51
C GLY A 423 145.82 90.90 3.99
N VAL A 424 145.26 89.98 3.19
CA VAL A 424 144.32 88.87 3.54
C VAL A 424 142.88 89.33 3.95
N SER A 425 141.75 88.64 3.74
CA SER A 425 141.37 87.21 3.74
C SER A 425 139.87 87.10 3.33
N PHE A 426 139.43 86.26 2.38
CA PHE A 426 139.14 84.80 2.48
C PHE A 426 137.66 84.55 2.87
N LEU A 427 136.77 84.08 1.95
CA LEU A 427 136.45 82.70 1.47
C LEU A 427 135.19 82.14 2.19
N CYS A 428 134.15 81.66 1.46
CA CYS A 428 133.92 80.26 0.98
C CYS A 428 133.32 79.37 2.10
N GLY A 429 132.53 78.30 1.90
CA GLY A 429 132.10 77.43 0.80
C GLY A 429 131.07 76.43 1.40
N TYR A 430 130.12 75.86 0.66
CA TYR A 430 130.19 74.62 -0.14
C TYR A 430 130.42 73.29 0.60
N ALA A 431 129.76 72.25 0.03
CA ALA A 431 129.93 70.78 0.12
C ALA A 431 128.92 70.08 1.07
N HIS A 432 128.03 69.14 0.67
CA HIS A 432 128.20 67.85 -0.07
C HIS A 432 129.34 67.02 0.57
N GLU A 433 129.26 65.73 0.93
CA GLU A 433 128.49 64.56 0.48
C GLU A 433 128.91 63.34 1.36
N ALA A 434 128.17 62.22 1.30
CA ALA A 434 128.59 60.82 1.63
C ALA A 434 128.86 60.45 3.12
N GLU A 435 128.64 59.24 3.68
CA GLU A 435 128.29 57.90 3.18
C GLU A 435 127.88 56.98 4.38
N GLU A 436 127.01 56.01 4.10
CA GLU A 436 126.82 54.65 4.65
C GLU A 436 126.67 54.30 6.17
N GLU A 437 125.46 53.80 6.46
CA GLU A 437 125.09 52.47 7.00
C GLU A 437 125.70 51.94 8.34
N ALA A 438 124.87 51.91 9.40
CA ALA A 438 124.25 50.68 9.96
C ALA A 438 123.76 50.82 11.43
N ARG A 439 122.48 50.45 11.64
CA ARG A 439 121.82 49.92 12.87
C ARG A 439 121.48 50.90 14.01
N MET A 440 120.30 50.89 14.64
CA MET A 440 119.11 50.02 14.66
C MET A 440 117.83 50.87 14.86
N ASN A 441 116.76 50.57 14.12
CA ASN A 441 115.47 51.27 14.09
C ASN A 441 114.38 50.49 14.88
N PRO A 442 113.64 51.10 15.83
CA PRO A 442 112.57 50.43 16.60
C PRO A 442 111.33 50.02 15.76
N GLU A 443 111.12 50.60 14.58
CA GLU A 443 109.90 50.41 13.78
C GLU A 443 109.75 49.03 13.13
N LEU A 444 110.85 48.29 12.93
CA LEU A 444 110.78 46.93 12.38
C LEU A 444 110.21 45.93 13.40
N GLY A 445 110.43 46.15 14.71
CA GLY A 445 109.95 45.26 15.77
C GLY A 445 108.43 45.34 15.96
N ASP A 446 107.85 46.53 15.84
CA ASP A 446 106.39 46.70 15.94
C ASP A 446 105.68 46.19 14.68
N ARG A 447 106.31 46.32 13.50
CA ARG A 447 105.79 45.72 12.27
C ARG A 447 105.85 44.20 12.29
N LEU A 448 106.86 43.60 12.93
CA LEU A 448 106.96 42.15 13.10
C LEU A 448 105.91 41.62 14.09
N LYS A 449 105.64 42.34 15.19
CA LYS A 449 104.55 42.01 16.14
C LYS A 449 103.16 42.15 15.52
N GLN A 450 102.98 43.10 14.60
CA GLN A 450 101.72 43.28 13.90
C GLN A 450 101.50 42.17 12.86
N LEU A 451 102.55 41.77 12.15
CA LEU A 451 102.53 40.60 11.27
C LEU A 451 102.29 39.29 12.05
N ASP A 452 102.86 39.11 13.24
CA ASP A 452 102.59 37.92 14.08
C ASP A 452 101.13 37.84 14.57
N LYS A 453 100.50 39.00 14.84
CA LYS A 453 99.07 39.08 15.17
C LYS A 453 98.19 38.77 13.96
N GLU A 454 98.54 39.27 12.79
CA GLU A 454 97.84 38.93 11.54
C GLU A 454 97.99 37.44 11.20
N VAL A 455 99.18 36.85 11.39
CA VAL A 455 99.41 35.42 11.18
C VAL A 455 98.61 34.57 12.18
N SER A 456 98.50 34.98 13.45
CA SER A 456 97.62 34.29 14.41
C SER A 456 96.15 34.42 14.04
N TYR A 457 95.72 35.62 13.62
CA TYR A 457 94.35 35.86 13.17
C TYR A 457 93.99 34.97 11.97
N TYR A 458 94.83 34.94 10.93
CA TYR A 458 94.61 34.07 9.77
C TYR A 458 94.72 32.58 10.09
N ARG A 459 95.52 32.18 11.10
CA ARG A 459 95.56 30.79 11.57
C ARG A 459 94.24 30.39 12.23
N ASP A 460 93.66 31.26 13.06
CA ASP A 460 92.37 31.01 13.71
C ASP A 460 91.20 31.06 12.71
N GLU A 461 91.27 31.96 11.73
CA GLU A 461 90.28 32.08 10.65
C GLU A 461 90.32 30.86 9.72
N CYS A 462 91.53 30.35 9.42
CA CYS A 462 91.72 29.09 8.69
C CYS A 462 91.22 27.89 9.51
N GLY A 463 91.40 27.88 10.84
CA GLY A 463 90.84 26.85 11.72
C GLY A 463 89.30 26.84 11.74
N LYS A 464 88.66 28.02 11.74
CA LYS A 464 87.20 28.13 11.64
C LYS A 464 86.68 27.73 10.26
N ALA A 465 87.37 28.13 9.20
CA ALA A 465 87.04 27.69 7.84
C ALA A 465 87.19 26.17 7.69
N GLN A 466 88.23 25.58 8.29
CA GLN A 466 88.43 24.13 8.29
C GLN A 466 87.32 23.39 9.06
N ALA A 467 86.89 23.91 10.22
CA ALA A 467 85.77 23.34 10.97
C ALA A 467 84.44 23.40 10.21
N GLU A 468 84.21 24.48 9.44
CA GLU A 468 83.02 24.60 8.59
C GLU A 468 83.10 23.63 7.39
N VAL A 469 84.28 23.43 6.80
CA VAL A 469 84.49 22.40 5.76
C VAL A 469 84.20 21.01 6.31
N ASP A 470 84.68 20.67 7.51
CA ASP A 470 84.42 19.37 8.13
C ASP A 470 82.93 19.17 8.44
N ARG A 471 82.24 20.23 8.87
CA ARG A 471 80.78 20.22 9.07
C ARG A 471 80.03 20.00 7.76
N LEU A 472 80.42 20.68 6.68
CA LEU A 472 79.80 20.52 5.37
C LEU A 472 80.05 19.12 4.79
N LEU A 473 81.23 18.54 5.00
CA LEU A 473 81.53 17.15 4.64
C LEU A 473 80.67 16.15 5.40
N GLN A 474 80.40 16.39 6.68
CA GLN A 474 79.50 15.57 7.49
C GLN A 474 78.05 15.62 6.96
N ILE A 475 77.55 16.81 6.63
CA ILE A 475 76.21 16.99 6.02
C ILE A 475 76.14 16.28 4.66
N LEU A 476 77.17 16.41 3.82
CA LEU A 476 77.25 15.70 2.55
C LEU A 476 77.14 14.19 2.72
N LYS A 477 77.83 13.63 3.72
CA LYS A 477 77.79 12.19 4.03
C LYS A 477 76.42 11.75 4.53
N GLU A 478 75.73 12.57 5.33
CA GLU A 478 74.37 12.31 5.80
C GLU A 478 73.36 12.36 4.64
N VAL A 479 73.48 13.35 3.75
CA VAL A 479 72.65 13.46 2.55
C VAL A 479 72.90 12.28 1.59
N GLU A 480 74.15 11.84 1.43
CA GLU A 480 74.49 10.68 0.61
C GLU A 480 73.92 9.38 1.20
N ASN A 481 73.92 9.23 2.53
CA ASN A 481 73.28 8.09 3.20
C ASN A 481 71.75 8.13 3.07
N GLU A 482 71.11 9.29 3.29
CA GLU A 482 69.66 9.45 3.09
C GLU A 482 69.25 9.17 1.64
N LYS A 483 70.08 9.57 0.68
CA LYS A 483 69.86 9.26 -0.74
C LYS A 483 69.92 7.75 -0.96
N ASN A 484 70.94 7.07 -0.43
CA ASN A 484 71.07 5.62 -0.56
C ASN A 484 69.90 4.84 0.08
N ASP A 485 69.35 5.33 1.20
CA ASP A 485 68.19 4.72 1.84
C ASP A 485 66.88 4.96 1.05
N LYS A 486 66.70 6.16 0.49
CA LYS A 486 65.58 6.45 -0.42
C LYS A 486 65.65 5.62 -1.70
N ASP A 487 66.83 5.44 -2.28
CA ASP A 487 67.03 4.62 -3.48
C ASP A 487 66.71 3.14 -3.20
N LYS A 488 67.07 2.61 -2.02
CA LYS A 488 66.62 1.26 -1.59
C LYS A 488 65.11 1.16 -1.45
N GLN A 489 64.47 2.17 -0.86
CA GLN A 489 63.02 2.19 -0.66
C GLN A 489 62.25 2.27 -1.98
N ILE A 490 62.79 3.00 -2.97
CA ILE A 490 62.27 3.04 -4.34
C ILE A 490 62.41 1.66 -5.00
N ALA A 491 63.57 1.01 -4.89
CA ALA A 491 63.78 -0.34 -5.45
C ALA A 491 62.82 -1.39 -4.85
N GLU A 492 62.51 -1.30 -3.55
CA GLU A 492 61.51 -2.15 -2.89
C GLU A 492 60.09 -1.90 -3.40
N LEU A 493 59.71 -0.62 -3.59
CA LEU A 493 58.41 -0.24 -4.13
C LEU A 493 58.24 -0.65 -5.59
N GLU A 494 59.29 -0.54 -6.41
CA GLU A 494 59.30 -1.01 -7.79
C GLU A 494 59.18 -2.55 -7.88
N SER A 495 59.87 -3.28 -6.98
CA SER A 495 59.74 -4.73 -6.86
C SER A 495 58.31 -5.17 -6.49
N TYR A 496 57.67 -4.44 -5.56
CA TYR A 496 56.27 -4.68 -5.17
C TYR A 496 55.28 -4.36 -6.31
N GLY A 497 55.56 -3.33 -7.11
CA GLY A 497 54.80 -2.98 -8.31
C GLY A 497 54.83 -4.09 -9.38
N ILE A 498 56.01 -4.65 -9.66
CA ILE A 498 56.20 -5.70 -10.65
C ILE A 498 55.48 -7.02 -10.23
N MET A 499 55.50 -7.38 -8.94
CA MET A 499 54.76 -8.57 -8.45
C MET A 499 53.24 -8.41 -8.58
N LYS A 500 52.71 -7.20 -8.38
CA LYS A 500 51.26 -6.93 -8.47
C LYS A 500 50.75 -6.95 -9.91
N ASP A 501 51.57 -6.52 -10.86
CA ASP A 501 51.22 -6.52 -12.29
C ASP A 501 51.35 -7.91 -12.96
N GLN A 502 52.28 -8.75 -12.50
CA GLN A 502 52.31 -10.16 -12.91
C GLN A 502 51.08 -10.94 -12.39
N ASN A 503 50.58 -10.63 -11.18
CA ASN A 503 49.39 -11.29 -10.61
C ASN A 503 48.07 -10.89 -11.31
N LYS A 504 48.01 -9.72 -11.95
CA LYS A 504 46.85 -9.30 -12.76
C LYS A 504 46.86 -9.90 -14.18
N LYS A 505 48.03 -10.13 -14.76
CA LYS A 505 48.15 -10.80 -16.08
C LYS A 505 47.87 -12.31 -16.01
N SER A 506 48.21 -12.99 -14.92
CA SER A 506 47.90 -14.41 -14.72
C SER A 506 46.40 -14.69 -14.43
N ALA A 507 45.68 -13.73 -13.86
CA ALA A 507 44.24 -13.82 -13.60
C ALA A 507 43.39 -13.59 -14.88
N ASN A 508 43.81 -12.70 -15.78
CA ASN A 508 43.08 -12.41 -17.02
C ASN A 508 43.23 -13.48 -18.12
N LEU A 509 44.23 -14.36 -18.02
CA LEU A 509 44.44 -15.46 -18.98
C LEU A 509 43.56 -16.71 -18.72
N LYS A 510 42.86 -16.80 -17.58
CA LYS A 510 41.99 -17.95 -17.25
C LYS A 510 40.50 -17.74 -17.52
N HIS A 511 40.05 -16.51 -17.79
CA HIS A 511 38.62 -16.22 -18.03
C HIS A 511 38.25 -16.10 -19.52
N ASN A 512 39.22 -16.09 -20.44
CA ASN A 512 38.99 -15.83 -21.86
C ASN A 512 39.02 -17.09 -22.77
N GLN A 513 38.83 -18.29 -22.21
CA GLN A 513 38.74 -19.55 -23.00
C GLN A 513 37.34 -20.15 -23.07
N GLN A 514 36.31 -19.43 -22.60
CA GLN A 514 34.96 -19.95 -22.58
C GLN A 514 34.00 -18.84 -22.95
N MET A 515 33.72 -18.70 -24.26
CA MET A 515 32.53 -18.11 -24.91
C MET A 515 32.91 -17.42 -26.22
N GLU A 516 33.31 -18.20 -27.23
CA GLU A 516 33.30 -17.77 -28.63
C GLU A 516 32.68 -18.89 -29.48
N LYS A 517 31.37 -18.83 -29.69
CA LYS A 517 30.68 -19.54 -30.76
C LYS A 517 29.51 -18.71 -31.29
N LYS A 518 29.63 -18.35 -32.58
CA LYS A 518 28.62 -17.86 -33.55
C LYS A 518 28.27 -16.37 -33.38
N LYS A 519 28.40 -15.48 -34.39
CA LYS A 519 28.24 -15.63 -35.85
C LYS A 519 29.12 -14.60 -36.62
N ASN A 520 29.66 -15.04 -37.75
CA ASN A 520 30.13 -14.23 -38.90
C ASN A 520 28.93 -13.92 -39.85
N PRO A 521 29.10 -13.26 -41.01
CA PRO A 521 29.75 -11.97 -41.31
C PRO A 521 28.82 -11.08 -42.20
N ASP A 522 29.11 -9.79 -42.45
CA ASP A 522 28.87 -9.18 -43.78
C ASP A 522 29.52 -7.78 -43.96
N ASP A 523 30.34 -7.78 -45.01
CA ASP A 523 31.04 -6.80 -45.87
C ASP A 523 31.32 -5.31 -45.50
N PRO A 524 32.50 -4.79 -45.89
CA PRO A 524 33.04 -3.49 -45.53
C PRO A 524 32.84 -2.45 -46.64
N ARG A 525 32.71 -1.18 -46.24
CA ARG A 525 33.16 -0.03 -47.03
C ARG A 525 32.99 1.25 -46.22
N ARG A 526 34.11 1.79 -45.75
CA ARG A 526 34.57 3.16 -46.06
C ARG A 526 35.85 3.47 -45.28
N ARG A 527 36.93 3.65 -46.04
CA ARG A 527 38.04 4.53 -45.67
C ARG A 527 37.51 5.97 -45.68
N GLU A 528 37.89 6.78 -44.72
CA GLU A 528 38.95 7.78 -44.91
C GLU A 528 39.19 8.55 -43.62
N ASP A 529 40.46 8.83 -43.39
CA ASP A 529 41.05 9.49 -42.24
C ASP A 529 40.39 10.83 -41.89
N ILE A 530 40.25 11.08 -40.58
CA ILE A 530 40.54 12.33 -39.84
C ILE A 530 40.20 11.99 -38.38
N MET A 531 41.21 11.96 -37.51
CA MET A 531 41.02 11.84 -36.06
C MET A 531 40.64 13.20 -35.47
N PRO A 532 39.46 13.35 -34.85
CA PRO A 532 39.32 14.26 -33.72
C PRO A 532 38.89 13.47 -32.48
N ASP A 533 39.66 13.60 -31.41
CA ASP A 533 39.16 13.50 -30.04
C ASP A 533 38.37 12.23 -29.64
N ASN A 534 39.02 11.06 -29.78
CA ASN A 534 38.46 9.77 -29.38
C ASN A 534 38.13 9.69 -27.87
N SER A 535 38.73 10.51 -27.01
CA SER A 535 38.51 10.45 -25.56
C SER A 535 37.22 11.15 -25.13
N GLN A 536 36.86 12.26 -25.77
CA GLN A 536 35.58 12.94 -25.48
C GLN A 536 34.40 12.19 -26.08
N HIS A 537 34.56 11.57 -27.24
CA HIS A 537 33.50 10.77 -27.86
C HIS A 537 33.14 9.51 -27.05
N LEU A 538 34.14 8.79 -26.53
CA LEU A 538 33.89 7.63 -25.66
C LEU A 538 33.21 8.03 -24.33
N GLN A 539 33.64 9.14 -23.72
CA GLN A 539 32.98 9.65 -22.50
C GLN A 539 31.53 10.06 -22.75
N MET A 540 31.23 10.65 -23.91
CA MET A 540 29.87 11.02 -24.30
C MET A 540 29.00 9.78 -24.55
N ASP A 541 29.53 8.75 -25.21
CA ASP A 541 28.82 7.49 -25.43
C ASP A 541 28.57 6.73 -24.12
N ASP A 542 29.53 6.71 -23.19
CA ASP A 542 29.35 6.12 -21.86
C ASP A 542 28.29 6.86 -21.04
N LEU A 543 28.27 8.20 -21.11
CA LEU A 543 27.24 9.03 -20.49
C LEU A 543 25.86 8.81 -21.12
N MET A 544 25.77 8.70 -22.45
CA MET A 544 24.51 8.37 -23.14
C MET A 544 24.00 6.98 -22.75
N ASN A 545 24.88 5.98 -22.68
CA ASN A 545 24.53 4.63 -22.24
C ASN A 545 24.09 4.59 -20.77
N ALA A 546 24.75 5.36 -19.90
CA ALA A 546 24.33 5.49 -18.51
C ALA A 546 22.96 6.18 -18.39
N LEU A 547 22.73 7.23 -19.18
CA LEU A 547 21.44 7.94 -19.22
C LEU A 547 20.32 7.02 -19.74
N GLU A 548 20.58 6.24 -20.79
CA GLU A 548 19.61 5.27 -21.31
C GLU A 548 19.30 4.17 -20.30
N LYS A 549 20.30 3.67 -19.55
CA LYS A 549 20.08 2.74 -18.43
C LYS A 549 19.22 3.35 -17.33
N THR A 550 19.51 4.58 -16.91
CA THR A 550 18.70 5.26 -15.88
C THR A 550 17.26 5.50 -16.35
N ARG A 551 17.06 5.74 -17.65
CA ARG A 551 15.73 5.87 -18.26
C ARG A 551 14.97 4.55 -18.24
N GLN A 552 15.62 3.44 -18.59
CA GLN A 552 15.04 2.10 -18.50
C GLN A 552 14.70 1.71 -17.06
N GLU A 553 15.58 2.02 -16.11
CA GLU A 553 15.31 1.82 -14.68
C GLU A 553 14.12 2.67 -14.20
N LEU A 554 14.02 3.93 -14.64
CA LEU A 554 12.87 4.79 -14.34
C LEU A 554 11.57 4.23 -14.92
N ASP A 555 11.58 3.73 -16.15
CA ASP A 555 10.38 3.14 -16.75
C ASP A 555 10.00 1.82 -16.06
N SER A 556 10.98 1.02 -15.61
CA SER A 556 10.75 -0.18 -14.80
C SER A 556 10.15 0.13 -13.43
N THR A 557 10.54 1.26 -12.81
CA THR A 557 10.00 1.69 -11.52
C THR A 557 8.59 2.25 -11.67
N LYS A 558 8.31 2.99 -12.75
CA LYS A 558 6.93 3.42 -13.09
C LYS A 558 6.01 2.24 -13.33
N ALA A 559 6.46 1.22 -14.07
CA ALA A 559 5.67 0.01 -14.30
C ALA A 559 5.35 -0.72 -12.99
N ARG A 560 6.34 -0.85 -12.10
CA ARG A 560 6.12 -1.42 -10.75
C ARG A 560 5.16 -0.58 -9.91
N LEU A 561 5.30 0.74 -9.91
CA LEU A 561 4.40 1.64 -9.18
C LEU A 561 2.97 1.55 -9.69
N SER A 562 2.77 1.49 -11.01
CA SER A 562 1.44 1.31 -11.60
C SER A 562 0.83 -0.04 -11.21
N SER A 563 1.63 -1.10 -11.18
CA SER A 563 1.18 -2.43 -10.76
C SER A 563 0.82 -2.47 -9.27
N THR A 564 1.60 -1.83 -8.40
CA THR A 564 1.26 -1.76 -6.97
C THR A 564 0.05 -0.87 -6.69
N GLN A 565 -0.12 0.23 -7.44
CA GLN A 565 -1.31 1.08 -7.37
C GLN A 565 -2.57 0.32 -7.80
N GLN A 566 -2.48 -0.47 -8.88
CA GLN A 566 -3.59 -1.30 -9.31
C GLN A 566 -3.94 -2.36 -8.26
N SER A 567 -2.93 -3.04 -7.70
CA SER A 567 -3.15 -4.03 -6.64
C SER A 567 -3.78 -3.41 -5.38
N LEU A 568 -3.37 -2.19 -5.01
CA LEU A 568 -3.97 -1.45 -3.91
C LEU A 568 -5.45 -1.13 -4.19
N ALA A 569 -5.77 -0.62 -5.39
CA ALA A 569 -7.14 -0.32 -5.80
C ALA A 569 -8.03 -1.58 -5.80
N GLU A 570 -7.49 -2.72 -6.24
CA GLU A 570 -8.19 -4.01 -6.18
C GLU A 570 -8.45 -4.46 -4.74
N LYS A 571 -7.46 -4.27 -3.82
CA LYS A 571 -7.63 -4.57 -2.40
C LYS A 571 -8.63 -3.63 -1.72
N GLU A 572 -8.63 -2.34 -2.07
CA GLU A 572 -9.62 -1.36 -1.59
C GLU A 572 -11.03 -1.70 -2.07
N ALA A 573 -11.19 -2.07 -3.34
CA ALA A 573 -12.47 -2.54 -3.87
C ALA A 573 -12.94 -3.83 -3.17
N HIS A 574 -12.02 -4.75 -2.88
CA HIS A 574 -12.34 -5.96 -2.14
C HIS A 574 -12.77 -5.66 -0.70
N LEU A 575 -12.08 -4.75 -0.01
CA LEU A 575 -12.44 -4.31 1.34
C LEU A 575 -13.84 -3.68 1.36
N ASN A 576 -14.13 -2.80 0.40
CA ASN A 576 -15.46 -2.19 0.25
C ASN A 576 -16.56 -3.24 0.04
N ASN A 577 -16.32 -4.24 -0.80
CA ASN A 577 -17.28 -5.34 -0.98
C ASN A 577 -17.50 -6.14 0.31
N LEU A 578 -16.43 -6.45 1.06
CA LEU A 578 -16.56 -7.12 2.36
C LEU A 578 -17.33 -6.28 3.38
N MET A 579 -17.16 -4.95 3.38
CA MET A 579 -17.93 -4.05 4.23
C MET A 579 -19.41 -4.06 3.85
N ILE A 580 -19.75 -3.98 2.56
CA ILE A 580 -21.13 -4.06 2.07
C ILE A 580 -21.77 -5.41 2.41
N ASP A 581 -21.06 -6.51 2.19
CA ASP A 581 -21.56 -7.85 2.53
C ASP A 581 -21.78 -8.02 4.03
N ARG A 582 -20.86 -7.47 4.85
CA ARG A 582 -21.02 -7.46 6.31
C ARG A 582 -22.25 -6.66 6.74
N ARG A 583 -22.52 -5.53 6.09
CA ARG A 583 -23.73 -4.72 6.33
C ARG A 583 -24.99 -5.50 5.98
N LYS A 584 -25.06 -6.11 4.80
CA LYS A 584 -26.21 -6.95 4.37
C LYS A 584 -26.46 -8.10 5.36
N GLN A 585 -25.42 -8.78 5.81
CA GLN A 585 -25.55 -9.86 6.80
C GLN A 585 -26.14 -9.36 8.13
N LEU A 586 -25.75 -8.17 8.59
CA LEU A 586 -26.30 -7.59 9.81
C LEU A 586 -27.79 -7.25 9.65
N GLU A 587 -28.17 -6.69 8.51
CA GLU A 587 -29.57 -6.43 8.17
C GLU A 587 -30.41 -7.71 8.14
N GLU A 588 -29.93 -8.76 7.45
CA GLU A 588 -30.58 -10.08 7.41
C GLU A 588 -30.75 -10.69 8.80
N ILE A 589 -29.72 -10.61 9.66
CA ILE A 589 -29.81 -11.12 11.05
C ILE A 589 -30.86 -10.36 11.85
N LEU A 590 -30.92 -9.03 11.72
CA LEU A 590 -31.90 -8.23 12.44
C LEU A 590 -33.33 -8.51 11.95
N GLU A 591 -33.50 -8.72 10.65
CA GLU A 591 -34.76 -9.11 10.03
C GLU A 591 -35.22 -10.50 10.45
N MET A 592 -34.33 -11.51 10.42
CA MET A 592 -34.63 -12.85 10.92
C MET A 592 -35.04 -12.84 12.40
N LYS A 593 -34.35 -12.04 13.24
CA LYS A 593 -34.75 -11.86 14.65
C LYS A 593 -36.14 -11.22 14.78
N GLN A 594 -36.47 -10.25 13.95
CA GLN A 594 -37.79 -9.61 13.95
C GLN A 594 -38.89 -10.61 13.53
N GLN A 595 -38.66 -11.42 12.49
CA GLN A 595 -39.57 -12.46 12.05
C GLN A 595 -39.77 -13.55 13.12
N ALA A 596 -38.68 -13.98 13.78
CA ALA A 596 -38.75 -14.97 14.86
C ALA A 596 -39.58 -14.45 16.06
N LEU A 597 -39.41 -13.18 16.44
CA LEU A 597 -40.21 -12.55 17.49
C LEU A 597 -41.69 -12.46 17.11
N LEU A 598 -42.00 -12.08 15.86
CA LEU A 598 -43.38 -12.05 15.35
C LEU A 598 -44.02 -13.45 15.37
N ALA A 599 -43.29 -14.48 14.94
CA ALA A 599 -43.76 -15.86 14.97
C ALA A 599 -44.04 -16.33 16.40
N ALA A 600 -43.14 -16.06 17.35
CA ALA A 600 -43.32 -16.40 18.76
C ALA A 600 -44.54 -15.68 19.37
N ILE A 601 -44.75 -14.41 19.05
CA ILE A 601 -45.94 -13.66 19.48
C ILE A 601 -47.21 -14.32 18.92
N SER A 602 -47.22 -14.65 17.62
CA SER A 602 -48.35 -15.32 16.97
C SER A 602 -48.65 -16.69 17.58
N GLU A 603 -47.62 -17.45 17.96
CA GLU A 603 -47.77 -18.72 18.66
C GLU A 603 -48.40 -18.54 20.04
N LYS A 604 -47.95 -17.53 20.81
CA LYS A 604 -48.57 -17.19 22.11
C LYS A 604 -50.03 -16.78 21.95
N ASP A 605 -50.36 -15.99 20.93
CA ASP A 605 -51.75 -15.61 20.62
C ASP A 605 -52.62 -16.83 20.27
N ALA A 606 -52.10 -17.78 19.48
CA ALA A 606 -52.81 -19.02 19.17
C ALA A 606 -53.05 -19.87 20.42
N ASN A 607 -52.04 -20.01 21.30
CA ASN A 607 -52.15 -20.76 22.55
C ASN A 607 -53.15 -20.10 23.52
N ILE A 608 -53.15 -18.77 23.62
CA ILE A 608 -54.16 -18.03 24.39
C ILE A 608 -55.55 -18.31 23.84
N ALA A 609 -55.75 -18.21 22.52
CA ALA A 609 -57.05 -18.48 21.89
C ALA A 609 -57.53 -19.91 22.12
N LEU A 610 -56.65 -20.91 21.99
CA LEU A 610 -56.98 -22.32 22.25
C LEU A 610 -57.38 -22.55 23.71
N LEU A 611 -56.65 -21.97 24.67
CA LEU A 611 -56.99 -22.07 26.09
C LEU A 611 -58.29 -21.33 26.42
N GLU A 612 -58.54 -20.17 25.83
CA GLU A 612 -59.78 -19.40 26.02
C GLU A 612 -61.01 -20.12 25.43
N LEU A 613 -60.85 -20.85 24.31
CA LEU A 613 -61.92 -21.65 23.69
C LEU A 613 -62.17 -22.99 24.41
N SER A 614 -61.14 -23.61 25.00
CA SER A 614 -61.24 -24.94 25.64
C SER A 614 -61.49 -24.88 27.15
N ALA A 615 -61.29 -23.73 27.80
CA ALA A 615 -61.37 -23.62 29.26
C ALA A 615 -62.81 -23.61 29.80
N SER A 616 -63.15 -24.64 30.61
CA SER A 616 -64.37 -24.68 31.42
C SER A 616 -64.22 -23.85 32.72
N LYS A 617 -63.99 -22.52 32.68
CA LYS A 617 -63.83 -21.64 33.88
C LYS A 617 -62.93 -22.20 35.01
N LYS A 618 -61.98 -23.09 34.72
CA LYS A 618 -61.11 -23.69 35.75
C LYS A 618 -60.05 -22.66 36.12
N LYS A 619 -59.84 -22.44 37.42
CA LYS A 619 -58.86 -21.46 37.94
C LYS A 619 -57.46 -21.64 37.33
N LYS A 620 -57.02 -22.89 37.18
CA LYS A 620 -55.70 -23.25 36.63
C LYS A 620 -55.50 -22.83 35.17
N THR A 621 -56.50 -23.00 34.31
CA THR A 621 -56.43 -22.57 32.90
C THR A 621 -56.42 -21.04 32.78
N GLN A 622 -57.10 -20.36 33.70
CA GLN A 622 -57.14 -18.89 33.73
C GLN A 622 -55.80 -18.28 34.18
N GLU A 623 -55.12 -18.90 35.14
CA GLU A 623 -53.76 -18.54 35.56
C GLU A 623 -52.75 -18.72 34.41
N GLU A 624 -52.87 -19.79 33.62
CA GLU A 624 -52.02 -20.07 32.47
C GLU A 624 -52.22 -19.05 31.33
N VAL A 625 -53.46 -18.66 31.04
CA VAL A 625 -53.77 -17.57 30.09
C VAL A 625 -53.14 -16.24 30.53
N ILE A 626 -53.19 -15.90 31.82
CA ILE A 626 -52.56 -14.68 32.35
C ILE A 626 -51.03 -14.76 32.21
N ALA A 627 -50.42 -15.92 32.45
CA ALA A 627 -48.99 -16.13 32.27
C ALA A 627 -48.58 -15.95 30.80
N LEU A 628 -49.30 -16.55 29.86
CA LEU A 628 -49.05 -16.41 28.42
C LEU A 628 -49.22 -14.97 27.93
N LYS A 629 -50.22 -14.23 28.44
CA LYS A 629 -50.39 -12.79 28.14
C LYS A 629 -49.18 -11.96 28.59
N ARG A 630 -48.68 -12.20 29.81
CA ARG A 630 -47.46 -11.53 30.31
C ARG A 630 -46.22 -11.87 29.49
N GLU A 631 -46.09 -13.13 29.06
CA GLU A 631 -44.98 -13.57 28.23
C GLU A 631 -45.05 -12.94 26.82
N LYS A 632 -46.25 -12.84 26.24
CA LYS A 632 -46.49 -12.12 25.00
C LYS A 632 -46.10 -10.66 25.11
N ASP A 633 -46.49 -9.97 26.18
CA ASP A 633 -46.17 -8.55 26.37
C ASP A 633 -44.64 -8.32 26.43
N ARG A 634 -43.89 -9.26 27.02
CA ARG A 634 -42.41 -9.23 26.99
C ARG A 634 -41.86 -9.40 25.58
N LEU A 635 -42.39 -10.35 24.80
CA LEU A 635 -41.97 -10.56 23.41
C LEU A 635 -42.30 -9.34 22.53
N VAL A 636 -43.46 -8.71 22.74
CA VAL A 636 -43.84 -7.47 22.05
C VAL A 636 -42.88 -6.33 22.40
N HIS A 637 -42.46 -6.22 23.66
CA HIS A 637 -41.46 -5.22 24.06
C HIS A 637 -40.10 -5.47 23.40
N GLN A 638 -39.65 -6.73 23.34
CA GLN A 638 -38.44 -7.12 22.62
C GLN A 638 -38.54 -6.83 21.12
N LEU A 639 -39.70 -7.05 20.51
CA LEU A 639 -39.94 -6.73 19.10
C LEU A 639 -39.83 -5.22 18.83
N LYS A 640 -40.36 -4.38 19.72
CA LYS A 640 -40.22 -2.92 19.61
C LYS A 640 -38.75 -2.49 19.69
N GLN A 641 -38.01 -3.01 20.67
CA GLN A 641 -36.58 -2.73 20.80
C GLN A 641 -35.79 -3.19 19.57
N GLN A 642 -36.11 -4.37 19.04
CA GLN A 642 -35.46 -4.91 17.85
C GLN A 642 -35.75 -4.07 16.59
N THR A 643 -36.99 -3.58 16.46
CA THR A 643 -37.38 -2.68 15.37
C THR A 643 -36.61 -1.37 15.44
N GLN A 644 -36.43 -0.83 16.66
CA GLN A 644 -35.61 0.37 16.88
C GLN A 644 -34.12 0.13 16.55
N ASN A 645 -33.57 -1.02 16.94
CA ASN A 645 -32.19 -1.39 16.60
C ASN A 645 -31.98 -1.51 15.08
N ARG A 646 -32.94 -2.08 14.36
CA ARG A 646 -32.92 -2.17 12.89
C ARG A 646 -32.96 -0.79 12.24
N MET A 647 -33.84 0.10 12.71
CA MET A 647 -33.91 1.47 12.21
C MET A 647 -32.62 2.25 12.48
N LYS A 648 -32.01 2.07 13.66
CA LYS A 648 -30.76 2.73 14.01
C LYS A 648 -29.62 2.28 13.08
N LEU A 649 -29.49 0.98 12.82
CA LEU A 649 -28.50 0.47 11.87
C LEU A 649 -28.68 1.08 10.47
N ILE A 650 -29.92 1.18 9.99
CA ILE A 650 -30.22 1.80 8.69
C ILE A 650 -29.86 3.29 8.70
N ALA A 651 -30.10 4.02 9.79
CA ALA A 651 -29.75 5.44 9.91
C ALA A 651 -28.22 5.64 9.91
N ASP A 652 -27.49 4.86 10.71
CA ASP A 652 -26.03 4.89 10.78
C ASP A 652 -25.41 4.55 9.40
N ASN A 653 -26.07 3.74 8.58
CA ASN A 653 -25.63 3.40 7.21
C ASN A 653 -25.71 4.57 6.21
N TYR A 654 -26.63 5.53 6.37
CA TYR A 654 -26.74 6.67 5.46
C TYR A 654 -25.65 7.73 5.70
N GLU A 655 -25.16 7.86 6.93
CA GLU A 655 -24.10 8.83 7.24
C GLU A 655 -22.73 8.40 6.68
N ASP A 656 -22.45 7.09 6.65
CA ASP A 656 -21.16 6.51 6.26
C ASP A 656 -20.91 6.54 4.73
N ASP A 657 -21.98 6.40 3.92
CA ASP A 657 -21.94 6.46 2.44
C ASP A 657 -21.68 7.90 1.91
N HIS A 658 -22.09 8.93 2.67
CA HIS A 658 -21.84 10.33 2.32
C HIS A 658 -20.39 10.75 2.56
N HIS A 659 -19.66 10.06 3.44
CA HIS A 659 -18.25 10.38 3.72
C HIS A 659 -17.28 9.76 2.69
N HIS A 660 -17.67 8.68 2.01
CA HIS A 660 -16.81 8.00 1.03
C HIS A 660 -16.80 8.63 -0.37
N HIS A 661 -17.84 9.38 -0.75
CA HIS A 661 -17.92 10.03 -2.07
C HIS A 661 -17.11 11.34 -2.18
N HIS A 662 -16.63 11.92 -1.06
CA HIS A 662 -15.91 13.20 -1.08
C HIS A 662 -14.38 13.08 -1.13
N HIS A 663 -13.81 11.87 -1.12
CA HIS A 663 -12.35 11.66 -1.08
C HIS A 663 -11.72 11.13 -2.38
N HIS A 664 -12.46 11.08 -3.49
CA HIS A 664 -11.97 10.48 -4.75
C HIS A 664 -12.20 11.35 -5.99
N HIS A 665 -11.78 12.63 -5.93
CA HIS A 665 -11.64 13.47 -7.13
C HIS A 665 -10.42 14.41 -7.06
N HIS A 666 -9.22 13.82 -7.03
CA HIS A 666 -8.02 14.51 -7.52
C HIS A 666 -7.41 13.73 -8.68
N HIS A 667 -7.94 14.01 -9.88
CA HIS A 667 -7.32 13.65 -11.14
C HIS A 667 -6.02 14.44 -11.31
N HIS A 668 -4.90 13.71 -11.46
CA HIS A 668 -3.64 14.23 -11.94
C HIS A 668 -3.77 14.69 -13.40
N HIS A 669 -3.84 16.00 -13.63
CA HIS A 669 -3.52 16.57 -14.93
C HIS A 669 -2.02 16.84 -15.04
N HIS A 670 -1.36 16.09 -15.93
CA HIS A 670 -0.06 16.40 -16.48
C HIS A 670 -0.10 17.78 -17.16
N ARG A 671 0.80 18.69 -16.76
CA ARG A 671 1.11 19.90 -17.52
C ARG A 671 2.62 20.08 -17.60
N SER A 672 3.15 20.06 -18.82
CA SER A 672 4.56 20.32 -19.13
C SER A 672 4.98 21.75 -18.73
N PRO A 673 6.24 22.00 -18.35
CA PRO A 673 6.68 23.31 -17.89
C PRO A 673 7.23 24.16 -19.04
N GLY A 674 6.71 25.38 -19.17
CA GLY A 674 7.24 26.44 -20.00
C GLY A 674 7.33 27.76 -19.23
N ARG A 675 8.56 28.29 -19.15
CA ARG A 675 9.00 29.68 -18.83
C ARG A 675 8.70 30.28 -17.45
N MET A 676 9.79 30.41 -16.68
CA MET A 676 10.39 31.66 -16.15
C MET A 676 9.49 32.88 -15.96
N LEU A 677 9.31 33.34 -14.71
CA LEU A 677 9.81 34.63 -14.19
C LEU A 677 9.31 34.95 -12.76
N SER A 678 10.22 35.59 -12.02
CA SER A 678 10.02 36.61 -10.97
C SER A 678 9.55 36.23 -9.56
N SER A 679 10.54 36.22 -8.66
CA SER A 679 10.56 36.89 -7.35
C SER A 679 9.33 37.74 -7.00
N HIS A 680 8.69 37.43 -5.87
CA HIS A 680 8.44 38.39 -4.78
C HIS A 680 7.99 37.67 -3.50
N ARG A 681 8.77 37.86 -2.44
CA ARG A 681 8.45 37.53 -1.05
C ARG A 681 7.65 38.68 -0.46
N PRO A 682 6.65 38.40 0.39
CA PRO A 682 6.60 39.09 1.66
C PRO A 682 6.50 38.11 2.84
N THR A 683 7.18 38.49 3.90
CA THR A 683 6.91 38.08 5.30
C THR A 683 5.88 39.11 5.83
N PRO A 684 5.04 38.83 6.86
CA PRO A 684 5.53 38.80 8.24
C PRO A 684 4.75 37.93 9.25
N ASP A 685 5.44 37.66 10.38
CA ASP A 685 5.05 37.64 11.80
C ASP A 685 3.61 37.30 12.26
N GLN A 686 3.58 36.39 13.26
CA GLN A 686 2.75 36.36 14.49
C GLN A 686 3.10 35.03 15.18
N ASP A 687 3.96 34.97 16.22
CA ASP A 687 3.76 35.38 17.63
C ASP A 687 2.46 34.89 18.29
N ASP A 688 2.68 34.32 19.49
CA ASP A 688 1.75 34.02 20.59
C ASP A 688 0.94 32.70 20.48
N GLU A 689 0.74 31.89 21.52
CA GLU A 689 1.18 31.86 22.91
C GLU A 689 0.81 30.47 23.45
N GLU A 690 1.64 30.01 24.39
CA GLU A 690 1.31 29.22 25.58
C GLU A 690 -0.16 28.82 25.86
N GLY A 691 -0.36 27.53 26.15
CA GLY A 691 -1.61 26.99 26.69
C GLY A 691 -1.42 25.66 27.41
N ILE A 692 -0.57 25.67 28.44
CA ILE A 692 -0.64 24.71 29.55
C ILE A 692 -1.96 25.01 30.28
N TRP A 693 -2.78 24.00 30.57
CA TRP A 693 -3.54 23.78 31.83
C TRP A 693 -4.63 22.70 31.62
N ALA A 694 -4.70 21.79 32.60
CA ALA A 694 -5.67 20.72 32.88
C ALA A 694 -5.47 19.37 32.17
#